data_AF-A0A7X5CYL2-F1
#
_entry.id   AF-A0A7X5CYL2-F1
#
_cell.length_a   1.000
_cell.length_b   1.000
_cell.length_c   1.000
_cell.angle_alpha   90.00
_cell.angle_beta   90.00
_cell.angle_gamma   90.00
#
_symmetry.space_group_name_H-M   'P 1'
#
loop_
_entity.id
_entity.type
_entity.pdbx_description
1 polymer ?
#
loop_
_entity_poly.entity_id
_entity_poly.type
_entity_poly.pdbx_seq_one_letter_code
_entity_poly.pdbx_strand_id
1 'polypeptide(L)'
;MKAKKALAVLFTLSISINSLPITASAQEITQQRKEDIQTEQSEQFTIDTEVEKQTPENIGAEQQTPENTGAEQQTPENTEAEQQTPENTEAEKQTPENTEAEKQTPENTEAEQQTPEPENTTNEQQTKVKTITIQFDSNGAEGTPLENITIATGEEFEPEYHTMTKENHFFAGWSLQQNSADILFTVNEKIIVQKFPDDVTENVTLYAVWQEVKPCQILYDLGNGELIREHTQTGILPQNIPHENQNGNQIIQWKNAQGDVVDVSSQVITDNTIYYAVYEQQSSLLETVKHIKYMDGDNGNFYPDKALTRAEACQILYTLLKQKQTPQKTFTDVSENDWYANAVCTLATMGLVEGYGEDFQPQKEMTRAEFLAILNRIYPYDGTIQTFADVPGEHWAAQAISNAVEKGWIYGEGNIYPDNTIKRQEVAVILNKVLNRKADKNIIAENTVREFFDVSPTHWAYYDILEASVAHEYQYTEQYEVWTSFQKETLNIASGLYNKNGTLYYVEQNGSLARNKTVDGFTFGADGKYTTNSEILDNKLSEIIQSHTNSNMTQEQKLKVVHEYVRDNYNYLKRPFVQKGQTDWEKQYALDMLDMKKGNCYSFAALYYYLAKQIGYDAHAVIGTIGHEHSPHGWVEIAMDGTTYIFDAEMEMAYRKRGIYHDIFKKTYDNAPFLYIKW
;
A
#
# COMPACT_ATOMS: atom_id res chain seq x y z
N MET A 1 6.42 -8.72 -82.59
CA MET A 1 7.39 -8.16 -83.55
C MET A 1 8.18 -7.08 -82.82
N LYS A 2 9.53 -7.06 -82.88
CA LYS A 2 10.47 -5.93 -82.60
C LYS A 2 10.09 -4.96 -81.45
N ALA A 3 10.75 -4.85 -80.30
CA ALA A 3 12.17 -5.07 -79.93
C ALA A 3 13.20 -4.27 -80.75
N LYS A 4 13.87 -3.31 -80.07
CA LYS A 4 15.18 -2.63 -80.28
C LYS A 4 15.06 -1.16 -79.83
N LYS A 5 16.04 -0.49 -79.20
CA LYS A 5 17.31 -0.79 -78.50
C LYS A 5 17.64 0.54 -77.78
N ALA A 6 17.97 0.63 -76.48
CA ALA A 6 19.16 0.13 -75.79
C ALA A 6 20.50 0.68 -76.36
N LEU A 7 21.01 1.77 -75.73
CA LEU A 7 22.39 2.02 -75.21
C LEU A 7 22.47 3.54 -74.88
N ALA A 8 22.72 4.07 -73.67
CA ALA A 8 23.48 3.67 -72.47
C ALA A 8 25.00 3.96 -72.52
N VAL A 9 25.60 4.11 -71.32
CA VAL A 9 27.05 4.03 -70.99
C VAL A 9 27.84 5.36 -71.24
N LEU A 10 28.78 5.89 -70.43
CA LEU A 10 29.47 5.51 -69.15
C LEU A 10 29.18 6.58 -68.02
N PHE A 11 29.22 6.32 -66.69
CA PHE A 11 30.31 5.84 -65.79
C PHE A 11 31.51 6.84 -65.71
N THR A 12 32.24 7.12 -64.61
CA THR A 12 32.71 6.45 -63.36
C THR A 12 33.03 7.52 -62.26
N LEU A 13 33.16 7.33 -60.93
CA LEU A 13 32.97 6.21 -59.97
C LEU A 13 32.76 6.73 -58.50
N SER A 14 32.72 5.79 -57.55
CA SER A 14 32.53 5.80 -56.08
C SER A 14 33.55 6.51 -55.16
N ILE A 15 33.07 6.91 -53.96
CA ILE A 15 33.64 6.56 -52.63
C ILE A 15 32.45 6.21 -51.69
N SER A 16 32.68 5.35 -50.68
CA SER A 16 31.68 4.79 -49.75
C SER A 16 31.81 5.36 -48.33
N ILE A 17 30.70 5.54 -47.61
CA ILE A 17 30.63 5.69 -46.13
C ILE A 17 29.43 4.88 -45.62
N ASN A 18 29.56 4.26 -44.44
CA ASN A 18 28.57 3.37 -43.79
C ASN A 18 27.72 4.11 -42.73
N SER A 19 26.74 3.39 -42.16
CA SER A 19 26.11 3.58 -40.83
C SER A 19 25.21 4.82 -40.64
N LEU A 20 24.06 4.79 -39.94
CA LEU A 20 23.28 3.73 -39.26
C LEU A 20 21.76 4.10 -39.32
N PRO A 21 20.81 3.16 -39.14
CA PRO A 21 19.39 3.47 -39.02
C PRO A 21 18.99 3.72 -37.55
N ILE A 22 18.23 4.79 -37.28
CA ILE A 22 17.52 4.95 -36.01
C ILE A 22 16.21 4.16 -36.12
N THR A 23 16.27 2.88 -35.77
CA THR A 23 15.10 2.09 -35.40
C THR A 23 15.16 1.90 -33.90
N ALA A 24 14.39 2.68 -33.14
CA ALA A 24 14.05 2.29 -31.78
C ALA A 24 13.34 0.94 -31.88
N SER A 25 13.94 -0.12 -31.35
CA SER A 25 13.37 -1.45 -31.51
C SER A 25 12.18 -1.62 -30.57
N ALA A 26 11.29 -2.58 -30.85
CA ALA A 26 10.21 -2.90 -29.93
C ALA A 26 10.71 -3.22 -28.49
N GLN A 27 11.98 -3.61 -28.34
CA GLN A 27 12.60 -3.88 -27.05
C GLN A 27 12.82 -2.61 -26.20
N GLU A 28 13.04 -1.43 -26.78
CA GLU A 28 13.23 -0.18 -26.03
C GLU A 28 11.90 0.38 -25.50
N ILE A 29 10.81 0.25 -26.26
CA ILE A 29 9.47 0.54 -25.77
C ILE A 29 9.05 -0.48 -24.69
N THR A 30 9.49 -1.74 -24.82
CA THR A 30 9.37 -2.73 -23.73
C THR A 30 10.27 -2.38 -22.53
N GLN A 31 11.37 -1.67 -22.71
CA GLN A 31 12.27 -1.25 -21.64
C GLN A 31 11.65 -0.12 -20.81
N GLN A 32 11.13 0.94 -21.44
CA GLN A 32 10.46 2.03 -20.71
C GLN A 32 9.22 1.51 -19.96
N ARG A 33 8.43 0.66 -20.63
CA ARG A 33 7.28 0.01 -19.99
C ARG A 33 7.68 -0.92 -18.85
N LYS A 34 8.89 -1.52 -18.89
CA LYS A 34 9.44 -2.25 -17.74
C LYS A 34 9.82 -1.31 -16.61
N GLU A 35 10.38 -0.13 -16.87
CA GLU A 35 10.80 0.83 -15.83
C GLU A 35 9.61 1.42 -15.06
N ASP A 36 8.52 1.79 -15.74
CA ASP A 36 7.28 2.23 -15.09
C ASP A 36 6.66 1.11 -14.24
N ILE A 37 6.58 -0.09 -14.82
CA ILE A 37 6.13 -1.31 -14.15
C ILE A 37 7.05 -1.66 -12.97
N GLN A 38 8.36 -1.47 -13.10
CA GLN A 38 9.37 -1.73 -12.06
C GLN A 38 9.29 -0.73 -10.91
N THR A 39 8.76 0.48 -11.16
CA THR A 39 8.47 1.47 -10.12
C THR A 39 7.29 1.02 -9.26
N GLU A 40 6.14 0.66 -9.86
CA GLU A 40 5.00 0.07 -9.14
C GLU A 40 5.38 -1.28 -8.47
N GLN A 41 6.23 -2.08 -9.12
CA GLN A 41 6.73 -3.34 -8.56
C GLN A 41 7.75 -3.17 -7.45
N SER A 42 8.46 -2.04 -7.36
CA SER A 42 9.38 -1.77 -6.24
C SER A 42 8.61 -1.53 -4.94
N GLU A 43 7.44 -0.87 -5.02
CA GLU A 43 6.51 -0.74 -3.90
C GLU A 43 5.93 -2.13 -3.53
N GLN A 44 5.48 -2.91 -4.51
CA GLN A 44 4.96 -4.28 -4.29
C GLN A 44 6.02 -5.24 -3.71
N PHE A 45 7.27 -5.22 -4.20
CA PHE A 45 8.36 -6.06 -3.70
C PHE A 45 8.71 -5.73 -2.25
N THR A 46 8.69 -4.43 -1.89
CA THR A 46 8.91 -3.99 -0.51
C THR A 46 7.82 -4.55 0.41
N ILE A 47 6.56 -4.53 -0.04
CA ILE A 47 5.41 -5.10 0.67
C ILE A 47 5.50 -6.63 0.79
N ASP A 48 5.73 -7.35 -0.30
CA ASP A 48 5.79 -8.82 -0.31
C ASP A 48 6.94 -9.34 0.60
N THR A 49 8.08 -8.64 0.60
CA THR A 49 9.22 -8.94 1.50
C THR A 49 8.92 -8.64 2.98
N GLU A 50 8.00 -7.71 3.27
CA GLU A 50 7.53 -7.43 4.63
C GLU A 50 6.53 -8.49 5.12
N VAL A 51 5.67 -8.98 4.21
CA VAL A 51 4.70 -10.05 4.49
C VAL A 51 5.39 -11.38 4.79
N GLU A 52 6.43 -11.78 4.05
CA GLU A 52 7.16 -13.03 4.33
C GLU A 52 7.84 -13.02 5.72
N LYS A 53 8.28 -11.86 6.22
CA LYS A 53 8.93 -11.73 7.55
C LYS A 53 8.00 -11.91 8.75
N GLN A 54 6.68 -11.89 8.57
CA GLN A 54 5.70 -11.98 9.67
C GLN A 54 5.20 -13.42 9.95
N THR A 55 5.81 -14.44 9.35
CA THR A 55 5.48 -15.85 9.63
C THR A 55 6.42 -16.42 10.71
N PRO A 56 5.95 -16.80 11.92
CA PRO A 56 6.85 -17.27 12.97
C PRO A 56 7.33 -18.71 12.74
N GLU A 57 8.63 -18.88 12.47
CA GLU A 57 9.27 -20.20 12.51
C GLU A 57 9.30 -20.75 13.95
N ASN A 58 8.72 -21.92 14.13
CA ASN A 58 8.65 -22.62 15.42
C ASN A 58 9.88 -23.51 15.61
N ILE A 59 10.95 -22.98 16.24
CA ILE A 59 12.17 -23.74 16.54
C ILE A 59 12.20 -24.15 18.02
N GLY A 60 12.29 -25.47 18.25
CA GLY A 60 12.33 -26.06 19.59
C GLY A 60 13.61 -25.73 20.36
N ALA A 61 13.46 -25.58 21.68
CA ALA A 61 14.56 -25.28 22.58
C ALA A 61 15.49 -26.48 22.83
N GLU A 62 16.80 -26.25 22.79
CA GLU A 62 17.77 -27.05 23.53
C GLU A 62 18.70 -26.16 24.37
N GLN A 63 19.18 -26.71 25.49
CA GLN A 63 19.74 -25.96 26.61
C GLN A 63 21.25 -25.71 26.46
N GLN A 64 21.73 -24.53 26.89
CA GLN A 64 22.97 -24.44 27.69
C GLN A 64 23.16 -23.06 28.36
N THR A 65 23.40 -23.11 29.68
CA THR A 65 23.96 -22.01 30.51
C THR A 65 25.45 -21.80 30.20
N PRO A 66 26.02 -20.61 30.47
CA PRO A 66 26.79 -20.50 31.72
C PRO A 66 26.77 -19.15 32.48
N GLU A 67 27.03 -19.32 33.76
CA GLU A 67 27.50 -18.45 34.84
C GLU A 67 28.14 -17.06 34.57
N ASN A 68 27.56 -16.04 35.22
CA ASN A 68 28.14 -15.33 36.38
C ASN A 68 29.48 -14.56 36.26
N THR A 69 29.41 -13.22 36.33
CA THR A 69 30.36 -12.40 37.12
C THR A 69 29.71 -11.10 37.59
N GLY A 70 29.92 -10.74 38.85
CA GLY A 70 29.42 -9.49 39.43
C GLY A 70 30.48 -8.39 39.52
N ALA A 71 30.03 -7.15 39.72
CA ALA A 71 30.82 -6.06 40.28
C ALA A 71 29.92 -5.27 41.24
N GLU A 72 30.46 -4.93 42.41
CA GLU A 72 29.72 -4.40 43.56
C GLU A 72 30.27 -3.00 43.92
N GLN A 73 29.39 -2.13 44.44
CA GLN A 73 29.73 -0.85 45.12
C GLN A 73 30.28 0.27 44.18
N GLN A 74 30.13 1.58 44.43
CA GLN A 74 29.90 2.30 45.70
C GLN A 74 28.94 3.50 45.55
N THR A 75 28.22 3.81 46.63
CA THR A 75 27.49 5.07 46.87
C THR A 75 28.47 6.24 47.15
N PRO A 76 28.00 7.49 47.16
CA PRO A 76 27.81 8.10 48.49
C PRO A 76 26.51 8.90 48.67
N GLU A 77 26.09 8.98 49.93
CA GLU A 77 25.17 9.97 50.48
C GLU A 77 25.83 11.39 50.40
N ASN A 78 25.22 12.55 50.68
CA ASN A 78 23.94 12.93 51.28
C ASN A 78 23.66 14.41 50.90
N THR A 79 22.47 14.96 51.18
CA THR A 79 22.21 16.23 51.91
C THR A 79 20.82 16.79 51.53
N GLU A 80 19.97 16.95 52.53
CA GLU A 80 18.66 17.60 52.43
C GLU A 80 18.78 19.14 52.38
N ALA A 81 17.85 19.81 51.71
CA ALA A 81 17.54 21.22 51.95
C ALA A 81 16.07 21.50 51.66
N GLU A 82 15.43 22.28 52.53
CA GLU A 82 13.97 22.43 52.60
C GLU A 82 13.38 23.44 51.59
N GLN A 83 12.09 23.20 51.33
CA GLN A 83 11.02 24.14 50.95
C GLN A 83 11.34 25.66 50.96
N GLN A 84 10.97 26.36 49.88
CA GLN A 84 9.88 27.36 49.91
C GLN A 84 9.52 27.91 48.52
N THR A 85 8.23 27.94 48.21
CA THR A 85 7.61 28.78 47.15
C THR A 85 7.48 30.23 47.65
N PRO A 86 7.39 31.25 46.77
CA PRO A 86 6.03 31.70 46.38
C PRO A 86 5.88 32.21 44.92
N GLU A 87 4.64 32.61 44.63
CA GLU A 87 3.94 32.85 43.36
C GLU A 87 4.31 34.10 42.52
N ASN A 88 3.77 34.11 41.28
CA ASN A 88 3.39 35.26 40.42
C ASN A 88 4.51 36.15 39.84
N THR A 89 4.46 36.54 38.56
CA THR A 89 3.40 37.40 37.97
C THR A 89 3.36 37.28 36.42
N GLU A 90 2.21 37.56 35.80
CA GLU A 90 2.03 37.75 34.36
C GLU A 90 2.77 39.00 33.80
N ALA A 91 3.19 38.98 32.52
CA ALA A 91 3.02 40.11 31.59
C ALA A 91 3.35 39.77 30.11
N GLU A 92 2.33 39.94 29.27
CA GLU A 92 2.30 40.48 27.88
C GLU A 92 3.44 40.32 26.85
N LYS A 93 3.01 39.79 25.69
CA LYS A 93 3.24 40.28 24.31
C LYS A 93 4.20 41.48 24.12
N GLN A 94 5.14 41.33 23.16
CA GLN A 94 5.02 41.97 21.82
C GLN A 94 6.14 41.50 20.85
N THR A 95 5.79 41.44 19.56
CA THR A 95 6.70 41.27 18.41
C THR A 95 7.59 42.51 18.24
N PRO A 96 8.69 42.41 17.46
CA PRO A 96 8.69 43.23 16.24
C PRO A 96 9.29 42.54 15.00
N GLU A 97 8.94 43.10 13.84
CA GLU A 97 9.45 42.72 12.52
C GLU A 97 10.77 43.44 12.15
N ASN A 98 11.59 42.72 11.37
CA ASN A 98 12.28 43.17 10.14
C ASN A 98 13.26 44.36 10.16
N THR A 99 14.54 44.09 9.84
CA THR A 99 15.33 44.98 8.94
C THR A 99 16.45 44.20 8.23
N GLU A 100 16.61 44.41 6.93
CA GLU A 100 17.76 43.96 6.12
C GLU A 100 19.05 44.76 6.43
N ALA A 101 20.22 44.11 6.27
CA ALA A 101 21.47 44.79 5.89
C ALA A 101 22.51 43.80 5.30
N GLU A 102 23.21 44.27 4.28
CA GLU A 102 24.01 43.52 3.30
C GLU A 102 25.28 42.80 3.78
N LYS A 103 25.67 41.82 2.95
CA LYS A 103 27.01 41.25 2.71
C LYS A 103 28.21 42.14 3.07
N GLN A 104 29.23 41.53 3.68
CA GLN A 104 30.60 41.58 3.14
C GLN A 104 31.49 40.44 3.68
N THR A 105 32.15 39.74 2.76
CA THR A 105 33.18 38.71 3.01
C THR A 105 34.56 39.36 3.17
N PRO A 106 35.51 38.68 3.84
CA PRO A 106 36.90 38.75 3.40
C PRO A 106 37.54 37.36 3.19
N GLU A 107 38.32 37.24 2.11
CA GLU A 107 39.31 36.17 1.90
C GLU A 107 40.54 36.41 2.82
N ASN A 108 41.33 35.39 3.18
CA ASN A 108 42.46 34.90 2.35
C ASN A 108 43.44 33.92 3.07
N THR A 109 43.94 32.95 2.28
CA THR A 109 45.25 32.23 2.30
C THR A 109 45.80 31.31 3.42
N GLU A 110 46.65 30.38 2.94
CA GLU A 110 47.74 29.58 3.57
C GLU A 110 47.38 28.27 4.33
N ALA A 111 48.08 27.12 4.16
CA ALA A 111 49.18 26.72 3.25
C ALA A 111 49.31 25.17 3.11
N GLU A 112 50.10 24.68 2.15
CA GLU A 112 50.36 23.24 1.87
C GLU A 112 51.38 22.57 2.82
N GLN A 113 51.29 21.23 3.00
CA GLN A 113 52.41 20.26 2.71
C GLN A 113 52.06 18.76 2.94
N GLN A 114 52.14 17.96 1.85
CA GLN A 114 52.68 16.58 1.63
C GLN A 114 53.02 15.64 2.85
N THR A 115 52.95 14.29 2.85
CA THR A 115 52.83 13.15 1.86
C THR A 115 52.63 11.82 2.67
N PRO A 116 52.59 10.57 2.10
CA PRO A 116 52.21 10.04 0.78
C PRO A 116 51.21 8.81 0.82
N GLU A 117 50.83 8.29 -0.34
CA GLU A 117 50.02 7.06 -0.55
C GLU A 117 50.81 5.73 -0.43
N PRO A 118 50.10 4.57 -0.42
CA PRO A 118 50.51 3.36 -1.13
C PRO A 118 49.62 3.08 -2.35
N GLU A 119 50.26 2.70 -3.46
CA GLU A 119 49.63 2.37 -4.75
C GLU A 119 48.65 1.19 -4.66
N ASN A 120 47.55 1.24 -5.41
CA ASN A 120 46.89 0.02 -5.89
C ASN A 120 46.37 0.23 -7.32
N THR A 121 46.80 -0.63 -8.24
CA THR A 121 46.52 -0.50 -9.68
C THR A 121 45.31 -1.33 -10.08
N THR A 122 44.28 -0.66 -10.61
CA THR A 122 43.15 -1.33 -11.27
C THR A 122 42.94 -0.71 -12.64
N ASN A 123 42.86 -1.53 -13.69
CA ASN A 123 42.53 -1.09 -15.05
C ASN A 123 41.04 -0.72 -15.13
N GLU A 124 40.70 0.48 -14.71
CA GLU A 124 39.49 1.13 -15.21
C GLU A 124 39.78 1.72 -16.58
N GLN A 125 39.08 1.24 -17.61
CA GLN A 125 38.80 2.07 -18.76
C GLN A 125 37.86 3.18 -18.27
N GLN A 126 38.43 4.28 -17.76
CA GLN A 126 37.66 5.49 -17.49
C GLN A 126 37.00 5.92 -18.80
N THR A 127 35.72 5.63 -18.93
CA THR A 127 34.82 6.27 -19.89
C THR A 127 34.88 7.75 -19.58
N LYS A 128 35.71 8.47 -20.32
CA LYS A 128 35.95 9.90 -20.12
C LYS A 128 34.59 10.60 -20.22
N VAL A 129 34.09 11.06 -19.08
CA VAL A 129 32.79 11.74 -18.98
C VAL A 129 32.78 12.88 -19.99
N LYS A 130 31.93 12.78 -21.00
CA LYS A 130 31.76 13.83 -22.01
C LYS A 130 30.89 14.90 -21.38
N THR A 131 31.41 16.11 -21.32
CA THR A 131 30.78 17.28 -20.71
C THR A 131 30.58 18.32 -21.79
N ILE A 132 29.36 18.84 -21.92
CA ILE A 132 28.99 19.86 -22.90
C ILE A 132 28.52 21.11 -22.17
N THR A 133 29.17 22.23 -22.44
CA THR A 133 28.72 23.57 -22.07
C THR A 133 27.80 24.10 -23.15
N ILE A 134 26.56 24.42 -22.77
CA ILE A 134 25.50 24.89 -23.66
C ILE A 134 25.30 26.38 -23.44
N GLN A 135 25.30 27.14 -24.52
CA GLN A 135 24.85 28.53 -24.57
C GLN A 135 23.48 28.60 -25.25
N PHE A 136 22.56 29.39 -24.71
CA PHE A 136 21.24 29.56 -25.29
C PHE A 136 21.11 30.91 -26.00
N ASP A 137 20.71 30.89 -27.28
CA ASP A 137 20.46 32.08 -28.09
C ASP A 137 18.96 32.18 -28.37
N SER A 138 18.33 33.31 -27.99
CA SER A 138 16.89 33.54 -28.16
C SER A 138 16.45 33.65 -29.63
N ASN A 139 17.40 33.71 -30.56
CA ASN A 139 17.21 33.77 -32.00
C ASN A 139 16.28 34.94 -32.42
N GLY A 140 16.58 36.10 -31.84
CA GLY A 140 15.87 37.36 -32.05
C GLY A 140 14.52 37.49 -31.34
N ALA A 141 14.25 36.69 -30.31
CA ALA A 141 13.12 36.88 -29.40
C ALA A 141 13.45 37.90 -28.29
N GLU A 142 12.43 38.59 -27.79
CA GLU A 142 12.51 39.50 -26.65
C GLU A 142 12.55 38.70 -25.33
N GLY A 143 13.20 39.27 -24.31
CA GLY A 143 13.42 38.61 -23.03
C GLY A 143 14.88 38.23 -22.80
N THR A 144 15.15 37.51 -21.71
CA THR A 144 16.49 37.05 -21.35
C THR A 144 16.62 35.56 -21.70
N PRO A 145 17.63 35.15 -22.51
CA PRO A 145 17.92 33.74 -22.73
C PRO A 145 18.25 33.02 -21.41
N LEU A 146 18.10 31.69 -21.41
CA LEU A 146 18.60 30.83 -20.32
C LEU A 146 20.10 31.09 -20.06
N GLU A 147 20.50 30.99 -18.79
CA GLU A 147 21.92 31.03 -18.43
C GLU A 147 22.67 29.84 -19.05
N ASN A 148 23.97 30.01 -19.29
CA ASN A 148 24.81 28.93 -19.82
C ASN A 148 24.90 27.81 -18.79
N ILE A 149 24.66 26.58 -19.23
CA ILE A 149 24.74 25.37 -18.39
C ILE A 149 25.89 24.49 -18.85
N THR A 150 26.30 23.57 -17.97
CA THR A 150 27.27 22.52 -18.28
C THR A 150 26.68 21.19 -17.85
N ILE A 151 26.50 20.26 -18.79
CA ILE A 151 25.91 18.94 -18.54
C ILE A 151 26.90 17.81 -18.83
N ALA A 152 26.89 16.78 -18.00
CA ALA A 152 27.69 15.56 -18.17
C ALA A 152 26.90 14.42 -18.82
N THR A 153 27.60 13.40 -19.30
CA THR A 153 26.97 12.19 -19.86
C THR A 153 26.20 11.44 -18.78
N GLY A 154 24.88 11.31 -18.95
CA GLY A 154 23.98 10.71 -17.98
C GLY A 154 23.24 11.71 -17.08
N GLU A 155 23.51 13.02 -17.22
CA GLU A 155 22.69 14.08 -16.63
C GLU A 155 21.62 14.55 -17.61
N GLU A 156 20.50 15.02 -17.06
CA GLU A 156 19.39 15.63 -17.81
C GLU A 156 19.19 17.07 -17.36
N PHE A 157 18.82 17.96 -18.28
CA PHE A 157 18.44 19.33 -17.98
C PHE A 157 17.09 19.71 -18.59
N GLU A 158 16.22 20.36 -17.82
CA GLU A 158 14.89 20.80 -18.26
C GLU A 158 14.91 22.31 -18.53
N PRO A 159 14.84 22.75 -19.81
CA PRO A 159 15.05 24.16 -20.16
C PRO A 159 13.80 25.02 -19.97
N GLU A 160 13.81 25.91 -18.98
CA GLU A 160 12.77 26.93 -18.78
C GLU A 160 12.81 28.03 -19.86
N TYR A 161 11.93 27.95 -20.87
CA TYR A 161 11.88 28.88 -22.01
C TYR A 161 10.88 30.05 -21.86
N HIS A 162 10.08 30.06 -20.80
CA HIS A 162 8.95 31.01 -20.61
C HIS A 162 9.37 32.47 -20.41
N THR A 163 10.66 32.73 -20.21
CA THR A 163 11.26 34.07 -20.10
C THR A 163 11.43 34.79 -21.45
N MET A 164 11.25 34.08 -22.57
CA MET A 164 11.43 34.62 -23.92
C MET A 164 10.09 34.68 -24.68
N THR A 165 9.92 35.70 -25.53
CA THR A 165 8.71 35.86 -26.36
C THR A 165 9.03 36.40 -27.75
N LYS A 166 8.23 36.00 -28.75
CA LYS A 166 8.35 36.50 -30.12
C LYS A 166 6.97 36.71 -30.72
N GLU A 167 6.71 37.90 -31.26
CA GLU A 167 5.38 38.32 -31.69
C GLU A 167 4.78 37.33 -32.72
N ASN A 168 3.55 36.86 -32.46
CA ASN A 168 2.82 35.89 -33.28
C ASN A 168 3.53 34.54 -33.50
N HIS A 169 4.49 34.17 -32.65
CA HIS A 169 5.18 32.88 -32.68
C HIS A 169 5.13 32.16 -31.32
N PHE A 170 5.18 30.84 -31.36
CA PHE A 170 5.43 30.01 -30.18
C PHE A 170 6.85 29.43 -30.24
N PHE A 171 7.39 29.09 -29.07
CA PHE A 171 8.67 28.40 -28.95
C PHE A 171 8.46 26.90 -29.22
N ALA A 172 9.09 26.37 -30.27
CA ALA A 172 8.92 24.98 -30.70
C ALA A 172 10.03 24.04 -30.18
N GLY A 173 11.18 24.59 -29.79
CA GLY A 173 12.32 23.83 -29.30
C GLY A 173 13.68 24.48 -29.62
N TRP A 174 14.74 23.71 -29.50
CA TRP A 174 16.13 24.14 -29.67
C TRP A 174 16.78 23.51 -30.91
N SER A 175 17.58 24.29 -31.64
CA SER A 175 18.37 23.85 -32.80
C SER A 175 19.87 24.07 -32.61
N LEU A 176 20.71 23.27 -33.27
CA LEU A 176 22.15 23.53 -33.40
C LEU A 176 22.47 24.59 -34.46
N GLN A 177 21.50 25.00 -35.27
CA GLN A 177 21.69 25.91 -36.39
C GLN A 177 20.86 27.18 -36.22
N GLN A 178 21.53 28.33 -36.24
CA GLN A 178 20.88 29.64 -36.17
C GLN A 178 19.89 29.81 -37.34
N ASN A 179 18.67 30.25 -37.04
CA ASN A 179 17.57 30.38 -38.00
C ASN A 179 17.15 29.08 -38.74
N SER A 180 17.50 27.88 -38.25
CA SER A 180 16.94 26.64 -38.80
C SER A 180 15.53 26.36 -38.26
N ALA A 181 14.77 25.58 -39.03
CA ALA A 181 13.52 24.95 -38.60
C ALA A 181 13.75 23.54 -38.00
N ASP A 182 14.96 23.00 -38.10
CA ASP A 182 15.32 21.69 -37.54
C ASP A 182 15.37 21.77 -36.02
N ILE A 183 14.55 20.96 -35.34
CA ILE A 183 14.48 20.90 -33.88
C ILE A 183 15.27 19.69 -33.39
N LEU A 184 16.25 19.91 -32.53
CA LEU A 184 17.02 18.85 -31.86
C LEU A 184 16.34 18.41 -30.55
N PHE A 185 15.89 19.38 -29.75
CA PHE A 185 15.13 19.16 -28.52
C PHE A 185 13.80 19.88 -28.63
N THR A 186 12.68 19.17 -28.50
CA THR A 186 11.36 19.81 -28.53
C THR A 186 11.08 20.59 -27.24
N VAL A 187 10.05 21.45 -27.26
CA VAL A 187 9.69 22.37 -26.18
C VAL A 187 9.53 21.74 -24.77
N ASN A 188 9.11 20.47 -24.68
CA ASN A 188 8.95 19.74 -23.42
C ASN A 188 10.02 18.64 -23.23
N GLU A 189 11.07 18.64 -24.02
CA GLU A 189 12.09 17.59 -24.02
C GLU A 189 13.32 18.00 -23.22
N LYS A 190 13.75 17.13 -22.30
CA LYS A 190 14.97 17.30 -21.53
C LYS A 190 16.21 17.22 -22.44
N ILE A 191 17.17 18.09 -22.18
CA ILE A 191 18.45 18.13 -22.88
C ILE A 191 19.39 17.10 -22.26
N ILE A 192 19.90 16.19 -23.09
CA ILE A 192 20.86 15.13 -22.72
C ILE A 192 22.04 15.11 -23.69
N VAL A 193 23.24 14.79 -23.20
CA VAL A 193 24.49 14.75 -23.99
C VAL A 193 24.41 13.77 -25.17
N GLN A 194 23.68 12.67 -25.01
CA GLN A 194 23.54 11.58 -25.97
C GLN A 194 22.77 11.98 -27.24
N LYS A 195 21.98 13.06 -27.21
CA LYS A 195 21.25 13.57 -28.38
C LYS A 195 22.10 14.49 -29.26
N PHE A 196 23.22 15.00 -28.77
CA PHE A 196 24.11 15.83 -29.58
C PHE A 196 24.93 14.96 -30.55
N PRO A 197 25.22 15.46 -31.78
CA PRO A 197 26.14 14.82 -32.70
C PRO A 197 27.51 14.49 -32.07
N ASP A 198 28.12 13.38 -32.51
CA ASP A 198 29.38 12.86 -31.95
C ASP A 198 30.52 13.88 -31.98
N ASP A 199 30.55 14.77 -32.98
CA ASP A 199 31.55 15.82 -33.18
C ASP A 199 31.39 17.05 -32.28
N VAL A 200 30.26 17.20 -31.58
CA VAL A 200 30.08 18.22 -30.54
C VAL A 200 30.72 17.74 -29.23
N THR A 201 31.92 18.19 -28.90
CA THR A 201 32.70 17.65 -27.77
C THR A 201 32.84 18.54 -26.53
N GLU A 202 32.60 19.85 -26.62
CA GLU A 202 32.84 20.80 -25.52
C GLU A 202 31.82 21.94 -25.44
N ASN A 203 31.83 22.88 -26.38
CA ASN A 203 30.97 24.07 -26.34
C ASN A 203 29.98 24.05 -27.51
N VAL A 204 28.71 24.34 -27.23
CA VAL A 204 27.64 24.37 -28.24
C VAL A 204 26.68 25.53 -27.98
N THR A 205 26.10 26.08 -29.04
CA THR A 205 24.99 27.05 -28.95
C THR A 205 23.71 26.38 -29.40
N LEU A 206 22.69 26.41 -28.55
CA LEU A 206 21.32 26.06 -28.89
C LEU A 206 20.55 27.34 -29.24
N TYR A 207 20.05 27.40 -30.47
CA TYR A 207 19.27 28.51 -30.99
C TYR A 207 17.77 28.20 -30.86
N ALA A 208 17.00 29.14 -30.34
CA ALA A 208 15.58 29.00 -30.18
C ALA A 208 14.86 28.89 -31.54
N VAL A 209 14.07 27.84 -31.73
CA VAL A 209 13.22 27.64 -32.90
C VAL A 209 11.85 28.23 -32.60
N TRP A 210 11.46 29.24 -33.37
CA TRP A 210 10.19 29.92 -33.24
C TRP A 210 9.32 29.64 -34.46
N GLN A 211 8.07 29.22 -34.25
CA GLN A 211 7.13 28.91 -35.32
C GLN A 211 5.90 29.81 -35.22
N GLU A 212 5.39 30.28 -36.36
CA GLU A 212 4.20 31.14 -36.43
C GLU A 212 2.97 30.43 -35.82
N VAL A 213 2.20 31.17 -35.02
CA VAL A 213 0.90 30.72 -34.50
C VAL A 213 -0.12 30.72 -35.64
N LYS A 214 -0.69 29.56 -35.95
CA LYS A 214 -1.60 29.33 -37.08
C LYS A 214 -2.81 28.50 -36.65
N PRO A 215 -4.01 28.76 -37.18
CA PRO A 215 -5.17 27.89 -36.96
C PRO A 215 -4.91 26.48 -37.50
N CYS A 216 -5.21 25.47 -36.70
CA CYS A 216 -5.10 24.05 -37.07
C CYS A 216 -6.22 23.24 -36.39
N GLN A 217 -6.26 21.94 -36.68
CA GLN A 217 -7.26 21.01 -36.17
C GLN A 217 -6.60 19.75 -35.62
N ILE A 218 -7.08 19.28 -34.47
CA ILE A 218 -6.80 17.93 -33.96
C ILE A 218 -8.00 17.06 -34.32
N LEU A 219 -7.73 15.90 -34.92
CA LEU A 219 -8.72 14.88 -35.19
C LEU A 219 -8.50 13.70 -34.24
N TYR A 220 -9.55 13.28 -33.55
CA TYR A 220 -9.55 12.09 -32.73
C TYR A 220 -10.39 11.04 -33.44
N ASP A 221 -9.73 10.10 -34.13
CA ASP A 221 -10.37 8.96 -34.77
C ASP A 221 -10.65 7.89 -33.72
N LEU A 222 -11.94 7.71 -33.43
CA LEU A 222 -12.46 6.80 -32.43
C LEU A 222 -12.77 5.42 -33.04
N GLY A 223 -12.42 5.19 -34.30
CA GLY A 223 -12.75 3.98 -35.03
C GLY A 223 -14.23 3.92 -35.44
N ASN A 224 -14.57 2.92 -36.26
CA ASN A 224 -15.94 2.70 -36.77
C ASN A 224 -16.60 3.91 -37.47
N GLY A 225 -15.83 4.92 -37.87
CA GLY A 225 -16.31 6.15 -38.50
C GLY A 225 -16.69 7.27 -37.53
N GLU A 226 -16.43 7.10 -36.24
CA GLU A 226 -16.57 8.15 -35.23
C GLU A 226 -15.31 9.01 -35.18
N LEU A 227 -15.46 10.34 -35.25
CA LEU A 227 -14.33 11.25 -35.36
C LEU A 227 -14.63 12.61 -34.73
N ILE A 228 -13.96 12.92 -33.61
CA ILE A 228 -14.08 14.20 -32.92
C ILE A 228 -13.06 15.19 -33.49
N ARG A 229 -13.43 16.48 -33.55
CA ARG A 229 -12.59 17.55 -34.13
C ARG A 229 -12.47 18.72 -33.17
N GLU A 230 -11.27 18.92 -32.63
CA GLU A 230 -10.91 20.15 -31.92
C GLU A 230 -10.39 21.18 -32.93
N HIS A 231 -10.88 22.42 -32.84
CA HIS A 231 -10.35 23.56 -33.58
C HIS A 231 -9.44 24.35 -32.65
N THR A 232 -8.20 24.54 -33.06
CA THR A 232 -7.14 25.04 -32.19
C THR A 232 -6.13 25.88 -33.00
N GLN A 233 -4.98 26.20 -32.41
CA GLN A 233 -3.87 26.86 -33.07
C GLN A 233 -2.55 26.19 -32.69
N THR A 234 -1.53 26.38 -33.51
CA THR A 234 -0.19 25.86 -33.24
C THR A 234 0.40 26.49 -31.98
N GLY A 235 1.21 25.71 -31.25
CA GLY A 235 1.86 26.13 -30.01
C GLY A 235 1.07 25.92 -28.73
N ILE A 236 -0.06 25.20 -28.76
CA ILE A 236 -0.80 24.83 -27.54
C ILE A 236 -0.89 23.30 -27.38
N LEU A 237 -1.14 22.86 -26.15
CA LEU A 237 -1.48 21.48 -25.83
C LEU A 237 -2.97 21.21 -26.09
N PRO A 238 -3.36 20.00 -26.54
CA PRO A 238 -4.75 19.57 -26.68
C PRO A 238 -5.56 19.79 -25.40
N GLN A 239 -6.84 20.21 -25.52
CA GLN A 239 -7.66 20.55 -24.35
C GLN A 239 -8.90 19.65 -24.16
N ASN A 240 -9.39 18.99 -25.20
CA ASN A 240 -10.62 18.19 -25.18
C ASN A 240 -10.33 16.78 -25.70
N ILE A 241 -9.33 16.11 -25.11
CA ILE A 241 -8.96 14.74 -25.44
C ILE A 241 -10.13 13.82 -25.04
N PRO A 242 -10.71 13.01 -25.96
CA PRO A 242 -11.73 12.04 -25.57
C PRO A 242 -11.15 10.93 -24.69
N HIS A 243 -11.94 10.42 -23.74
CA HIS A 243 -11.59 9.26 -22.92
C HIS A 243 -12.43 8.03 -23.24
N GLU A 244 -13.56 8.20 -23.93
CA GLU A 244 -14.44 7.13 -24.38
C GLU A 244 -15.05 7.42 -25.76
N ASN A 245 -15.66 6.40 -26.36
CA ASN A 245 -16.46 6.55 -27.58
C ASN A 245 -17.97 6.52 -27.29
N GLN A 246 -18.80 6.78 -28.31
CA GLN A 246 -20.27 6.80 -28.19
C GLN A 246 -20.91 5.51 -27.66
N ASN A 247 -20.18 4.40 -27.56
CA ASN A 247 -20.64 3.12 -27.00
C ASN A 247 -20.20 2.90 -25.54
N GLY A 248 -19.49 3.86 -24.93
CA GLY A 248 -18.92 3.75 -23.58
C GLY A 248 -17.62 2.92 -23.50
N ASN A 249 -17.00 2.60 -24.64
CA ASN A 249 -15.69 1.92 -24.63
C ASN A 249 -14.61 2.93 -24.27
N GLN A 250 -13.83 2.64 -23.23
CA GLN A 250 -12.75 3.49 -22.76
C GLN A 250 -11.50 3.38 -23.65
N ILE A 251 -10.86 4.53 -23.87
CA ILE A 251 -9.66 4.70 -24.68
C ILE A 251 -8.47 4.61 -23.72
N ILE A 252 -7.69 3.54 -23.84
CA ILE A 252 -6.56 3.28 -22.94
C ILE A 252 -5.24 3.88 -23.44
N GLN A 253 -5.12 4.12 -24.75
CA GLN A 253 -3.96 4.77 -25.36
C GLN A 253 -4.38 5.53 -26.63
N TRP A 254 -3.55 6.48 -27.05
CA TRP A 254 -3.65 7.13 -28.35
C TRP A 254 -2.45 6.76 -29.23
N LYS A 255 -2.66 6.72 -30.54
CA LYS A 255 -1.59 6.58 -31.54
C LYS A 255 -1.54 7.76 -32.49
N ASN A 256 -0.36 8.22 -32.85
CA ASN A 256 -0.17 9.25 -33.87
C ASN A 256 -0.43 8.71 -35.30
N ALA A 257 -0.25 9.55 -36.32
CA ALA A 257 -0.39 9.17 -37.75
C ALA A 257 0.64 8.13 -38.24
N GLN A 258 1.74 7.96 -37.51
CA GLN A 258 2.81 7.00 -37.79
C GLN A 258 2.55 5.64 -37.14
N GLY A 259 1.61 5.57 -36.19
CA GLY A 259 1.21 4.37 -35.45
C GLY A 259 1.89 4.21 -34.08
N ASP A 260 2.73 5.17 -33.69
CA ASP A 260 3.41 5.19 -32.40
C ASP A 260 2.43 5.55 -31.28
N VAL A 261 2.56 4.91 -30.13
CA VAL A 261 1.80 5.27 -28.92
C VAL A 261 2.31 6.61 -28.41
N VAL A 262 1.38 7.53 -28.12
CA VAL A 262 1.69 8.87 -27.62
C VAL A 262 0.76 9.22 -26.46
N ASP A 263 1.31 9.86 -25.43
CA ASP A 263 0.51 10.68 -24.53
C ASP A 263 0.17 11.98 -25.27
N VAL A 264 -1.12 12.21 -25.52
CA VAL A 264 -1.62 13.37 -26.26
C VAL A 264 -1.59 14.64 -25.43
N SER A 265 -1.70 14.54 -24.09
CA SER A 265 -1.75 15.70 -23.19
C SER A 265 -0.45 16.52 -23.21
N SER A 266 0.69 15.88 -23.47
CA SER A 266 2.01 16.51 -23.56
C SER A 266 2.44 16.96 -24.97
N GLN A 267 1.66 16.66 -26.03
CA GLN A 267 2.05 17.00 -27.41
C GLN A 267 1.72 18.45 -27.76
N VAL A 268 2.72 19.30 -27.95
CA VAL A 268 2.51 20.64 -28.50
C VAL A 268 2.17 20.55 -30.00
N ILE A 269 1.02 21.10 -30.38
CA ILE A 269 0.51 21.02 -31.75
C ILE A 269 1.28 21.96 -32.68
N THR A 270 1.83 21.44 -33.78
CA THR A 270 2.65 22.19 -34.76
C THR A 270 2.02 22.27 -36.16
N ASP A 271 1.06 21.41 -36.49
CA ASP A 271 0.20 21.45 -37.69
C ASP A 271 -1.10 20.68 -37.39
N ASN A 272 -1.98 20.49 -38.37
CA ASN A 272 -3.12 19.60 -38.29
C ASN A 272 -2.66 18.17 -38.00
N THR A 273 -3.20 17.57 -36.94
CA THR A 273 -2.80 16.22 -36.50
C THR A 273 -4.01 15.29 -36.37
N ILE A 274 -3.74 13.98 -36.34
CA ILE A 274 -4.74 12.95 -36.08
C ILE A 274 -4.19 11.94 -35.07
N TYR A 275 -5.01 11.63 -34.08
CA TYR A 275 -4.78 10.58 -33.11
C TYR A 275 -5.83 9.47 -33.26
N TYR A 276 -5.39 8.22 -33.15
CA TYR A 276 -6.23 7.03 -33.25
C TYR A 276 -6.42 6.40 -31.88
N ALA A 277 -7.67 6.21 -31.47
CA ALA A 277 -8.02 5.62 -30.20
C ALA A 277 -7.64 4.12 -30.16
N VAL A 278 -6.94 3.72 -29.10
CA VAL A 278 -6.73 2.31 -28.75
C VAL A 278 -7.67 1.98 -27.60
N TYR A 279 -8.60 1.09 -27.85
CA TYR A 279 -9.52 0.57 -26.83
C TYR A 279 -8.92 -0.65 -26.14
N GLU A 280 -9.29 -0.83 -24.89
CA GLU A 280 -9.19 -2.15 -24.26
C GLU A 280 -10.04 -3.17 -25.05
N GLN A 281 -9.54 -4.40 -25.22
CA GLN A 281 -10.39 -5.50 -25.65
C GLN A 281 -11.41 -5.78 -24.53
N GLN A 282 -12.57 -5.12 -24.59
CA GLN A 282 -13.65 -5.42 -23.67
C GLN A 282 -13.94 -6.92 -23.67
N SER A 283 -13.96 -7.50 -22.47
CA SER A 283 -14.25 -8.90 -22.30
C SER A 283 -15.59 -9.25 -22.93
N SER A 284 -15.60 -10.22 -23.83
CA SER A 284 -16.83 -10.82 -24.35
C SER A 284 -17.57 -11.63 -23.28
N LEU A 285 -16.91 -11.91 -22.15
CA LEU A 285 -17.37 -12.84 -21.11
C LEU A 285 -17.63 -12.16 -19.76
N LEU A 286 -16.72 -11.31 -19.29
CA LEU A 286 -16.79 -10.66 -17.98
C LEU A 286 -17.38 -9.24 -18.04
N GLU A 287 -18.01 -8.84 -16.95
CA GLU A 287 -18.61 -7.52 -16.74
C GLU A 287 -17.53 -6.50 -16.34
N THR A 288 -16.95 -5.88 -17.37
CA THR A 288 -15.89 -4.87 -17.30
C THR A 288 -16.43 -3.43 -17.41
N VAL A 289 -17.76 -3.22 -17.42
CA VAL A 289 -18.36 -1.88 -17.58
C VAL A 289 -19.18 -1.49 -16.36
N LYS A 290 -19.87 -2.44 -15.72
CA LYS A 290 -20.59 -2.17 -14.47
C LYS A 290 -19.77 -2.56 -13.26
N HIS A 291 -19.53 -1.62 -12.35
CA HIS A 291 -18.78 -1.89 -11.14
C HIS A 291 -19.68 -2.51 -10.06
N ILE A 292 -20.10 -3.74 -10.36
CA ILE A 292 -20.80 -4.62 -9.44
C ILE A 292 -19.82 -5.15 -8.38
N LYS A 293 -20.32 -5.29 -7.14
CA LYS A 293 -19.69 -6.10 -6.10
C LYS A 293 -19.55 -7.54 -6.58
N TYR A 294 -18.34 -8.09 -6.51
CA TYR A 294 -18.06 -9.48 -6.92
C TYR A 294 -17.36 -10.32 -5.84
N MET A 295 -16.83 -9.70 -4.79
CA MET A 295 -16.40 -10.36 -3.56
C MET A 295 -17.13 -9.78 -2.35
N ASP A 296 -17.37 -10.61 -1.36
CA ASP A 296 -17.84 -10.22 -0.03
C ASP A 296 -17.33 -11.26 0.98
N GLY A 297 -17.49 -10.98 2.27
CA GLY A 297 -17.24 -11.94 3.35
C GLY A 297 -18.48 -12.17 4.21
N ASP A 298 -18.29 -12.47 5.49
CA ASP A 298 -19.37 -12.72 6.44
C ASP A 298 -19.08 -12.10 7.80
N ASN A 299 -20.14 -11.88 8.60
CA ASN A 299 -20.02 -11.40 9.99
C ASN A 299 -19.16 -10.12 10.16
N GLY A 300 -19.09 -9.25 9.14
CA GLY A 300 -18.24 -8.05 9.13
C GLY A 300 -16.74 -8.31 8.95
N ASN A 301 -16.35 -9.48 8.44
CA ASN A 301 -14.99 -9.83 8.03
C ASN A 301 -14.93 -10.01 6.51
N PHE A 302 -13.77 -9.79 5.90
CA PHE A 302 -13.47 -10.16 4.52
C PHE A 302 -12.70 -11.48 4.39
N TYR A 303 -11.95 -11.88 5.42
CA TYR A 303 -11.02 -13.01 5.44
C TYR A 303 -9.92 -12.91 4.36
N PRO A 304 -9.07 -11.85 4.37
CA PRO A 304 -8.10 -11.58 3.29
C PRO A 304 -7.09 -12.73 3.08
N ASP A 305 -6.58 -13.31 4.17
CA ASP A 305 -5.61 -14.41 4.14
C ASP A 305 -6.19 -15.82 3.94
N LYS A 306 -7.53 -15.97 3.95
CA LYS A 306 -8.15 -17.28 3.77
C LYS A 306 -7.94 -17.74 2.32
N ALA A 307 -7.43 -18.96 2.15
CA ALA A 307 -7.35 -19.65 0.87
C ALA A 307 -8.74 -19.80 0.23
N LEU A 308 -8.81 -19.56 -1.07
CA LEU A 308 -10.05 -19.61 -1.83
C LEU A 308 -10.39 -21.04 -2.24
N THR A 309 -11.59 -21.51 -1.92
CA THR A 309 -12.09 -22.80 -2.40
C THR A 309 -12.47 -22.76 -3.89
N ARG A 310 -12.46 -23.91 -4.56
CA ARG A 310 -12.92 -24.04 -5.95
C ARG A 310 -14.35 -23.56 -6.16
N ALA A 311 -15.23 -23.76 -5.18
CA ALA A 311 -16.58 -23.21 -5.17
C ALA A 311 -16.62 -21.68 -5.11
N GLU A 312 -15.88 -21.05 -4.19
CA GLU A 312 -15.82 -19.59 -4.05
C GLU A 312 -15.24 -18.94 -5.31
N ALA A 313 -14.18 -19.49 -5.89
CA ALA A 313 -13.60 -19.03 -7.16
C ALA A 313 -14.62 -19.08 -8.31
N CYS A 314 -15.40 -20.17 -8.41
CA CYS A 314 -16.46 -20.26 -9.41
C CYS A 314 -17.56 -19.23 -9.18
N GLN A 315 -17.98 -18.99 -7.92
CA GLN A 315 -19.02 -18.02 -7.61
C GLN A 315 -18.62 -16.58 -7.92
N ILE A 316 -17.36 -16.21 -7.64
CA ILE A 316 -16.81 -14.89 -7.97
C ILE A 316 -16.87 -14.66 -9.49
N LEU A 317 -16.28 -15.58 -10.27
CA LEU A 317 -16.26 -15.47 -11.73
C LEU A 317 -17.66 -15.57 -12.35
N TYR A 318 -18.55 -16.40 -11.80
CA TYR A 318 -19.97 -16.47 -12.20
C TYR A 318 -20.69 -15.14 -11.96
N THR A 319 -20.39 -14.46 -10.86
CA THR A 319 -21.00 -13.16 -10.53
C THR A 319 -20.63 -12.12 -11.58
N LEU A 320 -19.37 -12.15 -12.05
CA LEU A 320 -18.83 -11.32 -13.12
C LEU A 320 -19.24 -11.71 -14.55
N LEU A 321 -19.96 -12.81 -14.80
CA LEU A 321 -20.38 -13.15 -16.16
C LEU A 321 -21.43 -12.17 -16.73
N LYS A 322 -21.13 -11.54 -17.87
CA LYS A 322 -22.08 -10.73 -18.66
C LYS A 322 -23.32 -11.54 -19.07
N GLN A 323 -23.15 -12.84 -19.36
CA GLN A 323 -24.24 -13.75 -19.72
C GLN A 323 -24.05 -15.11 -19.04
N LYS A 324 -25.04 -15.51 -18.23
CA LYS A 324 -25.03 -16.75 -17.45
C LYS A 324 -25.71 -17.86 -18.26
N GLN A 325 -24.91 -18.76 -18.84
CA GLN A 325 -25.43 -19.89 -19.61
C GLN A 325 -26.15 -20.90 -18.72
N THR A 326 -27.23 -21.50 -19.23
CA THR A 326 -27.93 -22.59 -18.53
C THR A 326 -26.99 -23.77 -18.32
N PRO A 327 -26.79 -24.25 -17.08
CA PRO A 327 -25.91 -25.39 -16.82
C PRO A 327 -26.32 -26.64 -17.61
N GLN A 328 -25.35 -27.34 -18.18
CA GLN A 328 -25.51 -28.63 -18.86
C GLN A 328 -24.60 -29.73 -18.28
N LYS A 329 -23.54 -29.37 -17.55
CA LYS A 329 -22.72 -30.29 -16.75
C LYS A 329 -23.14 -30.26 -15.28
N THR A 330 -23.09 -31.41 -14.63
CA THR A 330 -23.37 -31.64 -13.20
C THR A 330 -22.26 -32.51 -12.60
N PHE A 331 -22.13 -32.53 -11.27
CA PHE A 331 -21.13 -33.33 -10.56
C PHE A 331 -21.77 -34.06 -9.38
N THR A 332 -21.24 -35.23 -9.00
CA THR A 332 -21.83 -36.08 -7.95
C THR A 332 -21.71 -35.53 -6.53
N ASP A 333 -20.76 -34.63 -6.30
CA ASP A 333 -20.50 -33.92 -5.03
C ASP A 333 -21.01 -32.46 -5.02
N VAL A 334 -21.80 -32.06 -6.01
CA VAL A 334 -22.43 -30.73 -6.11
C VAL A 334 -23.95 -30.89 -6.12
N SER A 335 -24.59 -30.60 -4.99
CA SER A 335 -26.05 -30.63 -4.86
C SER A 335 -26.68 -29.41 -5.54
N GLU A 336 -27.83 -29.57 -6.21
CA GLU A 336 -28.57 -28.44 -6.82
C GLU A 336 -28.94 -27.34 -5.82
N ASN A 337 -28.97 -27.65 -4.52
CA ASN A 337 -29.26 -26.71 -3.44
C ASN A 337 -28.01 -26.04 -2.84
N ASP A 338 -26.80 -26.43 -3.27
CA ASP A 338 -25.59 -25.76 -2.81
C ASP A 338 -25.51 -24.34 -3.37
N TRP A 339 -25.09 -23.37 -2.56
CA TRP A 339 -25.04 -21.96 -2.96
C TRP A 339 -24.15 -21.69 -4.18
N TYR A 340 -23.15 -22.55 -4.43
CA TYR A 340 -22.24 -22.51 -5.57
C TYR A 340 -22.69 -23.36 -6.79
N ALA A 341 -23.79 -24.12 -6.69
CA ALA A 341 -24.13 -25.15 -7.69
C ALA A 341 -24.26 -24.59 -9.11
N ASN A 342 -25.05 -23.52 -9.27
CA ASN A 342 -25.21 -22.83 -10.55
C ASN A 342 -23.88 -22.28 -11.08
N ALA A 343 -23.04 -21.72 -10.22
CA ALA A 343 -21.75 -21.16 -10.63
C ALA A 343 -20.81 -22.25 -11.16
N VAL A 344 -20.58 -23.31 -10.37
CA VAL A 344 -19.75 -24.46 -10.75
C VAL A 344 -20.25 -25.09 -12.04
N CYS A 345 -21.55 -25.38 -12.13
CA CYS A 345 -22.13 -26.07 -13.28
C CYS A 345 -22.18 -25.19 -14.55
N THR A 346 -22.44 -23.88 -14.45
CA THR A 346 -22.33 -22.95 -15.60
C THR A 346 -20.88 -22.83 -16.08
N LEU A 347 -19.91 -22.58 -15.20
CA LEU A 347 -18.51 -22.43 -15.62
C LEU A 347 -17.94 -23.74 -16.20
N ALA A 348 -18.33 -24.89 -15.66
CA ALA A 348 -17.96 -26.19 -16.21
C ALA A 348 -18.59 -26.42 -17.60
N THR A 349 -19.84 -26.00 -17.80
CA THR A 349 -20.53 -26.02 -19.10
C THR A 349 -19.81 -25.16 -20.14
N MET A 350 -19.33 -24.00 -19.73
CA MET A 350 -18.54 -23.07 -20.55
C MET A 350 -17.09 -23.55 -20.79
N GLY A 351 -16.65 -24.64 -20.17
CA GLY A 351 -15.29 -25.18 -20.30
C GLY A 351 -14.23 -24.38 -19.55
N LEU A 352 -14.62 -23.46 -18.66
CA LEU A 352 -13.70 -22.64 -17.88
C LEU A 352 -13.08 -23.41 -16.70
N VAL A 353 -13.85 -24.35 -16.14
CA VAL A 353 -13.41 -25.24 -15.06
C VAL A 353 -13.72 -26.70 -15.40
N GLU A 354 -12.97 -27.61 -14.80
CA GLU A 354 -13.09 -29.06 -15.00
C GLU A 354 -13.12 -29.77 -13.63
N GLY A 355 -13.82 -30.90 -13.57
CA GLY A 355 -13.88 -31.78 -12.40
C GLY A 355 -12.85 -32.92 -12.47
N TYR A 356 -12.81 -33.73 -11.42
CA TYR A 356 -11.96 -34.90 -11.26
C TYR A 356 -12.79 -36.18 -11.53
N GLY A 357 -13.13 -36.42 -12.79
CA GLY A 357 -14.12 -37.44 -13.16
C GLY A 357 -15.54 -36.92 -12.95
N GLU A 358 -16.33 -37.63 -12.14
CA GLU A 358 -17.73 -37.26 -11.84
C GLU A 358 -17.84 -36.21 -10.71
N ASP A 359 -16.79 -36.02 -9.91
CA ASP A 359 -16.75 -35.06 -8.79
C ASP A 359 -16.06 -33.73 -9.18
N PHE A 360 -16.42 -32.62 -8.52
CA PHE A 360 -15.82 -31.31 -8.71
C PHE A 360 -14.81 -30.91 -7.63
N GLN A 361 -14.95 -31.46 -6.43
CA GLN A 361 -14.26 -31.08 -5.20
C GLN A 361 -14.47 -29.59 -4.84
N PRO A 362 -15.70 -29.14 -4.57
CA PRO A 362 -16.02 -27.72 -4.36
C PRO A 362 -15.28 -27.09 -3.17
N GLN A 363 -15.02 -27.88 -2.11
CA GLN A 363 -14.35 -27.41 -0.89
C GLN A 363 -12.82 -27.52 -0.92
N LYS A 364 -12.22 -28.05 -2.00
CA LYS A 364 -10.76 -28.06 -2.15
C LYS A 364 -10.28 -26.62 -2.39
N GLU A 365 -9.22 -26.23 -1.70
CA GLU A 365 -8.51 -24.97 -1.92
C GLU A 365 -7.87 -24.94 -3.32
N MET A 366 -8.04 -23.82 -4.02
CA MET A 366 -7.54 -23.62 -5.38
C MET A 366 -6.09 -23.11 -5.36
N THR A 367 -5.23 -23.66 -6.22
CA THR A 367 -3.86 -23.12 -6.37
C THR A 367 -3.83 -21.85 -7.21
N ARG A 368 -2.79 -21.04 -7.04
CA ARG A 368 -2.55 -19.83 -7.86
C ARG A 368 -2.49 -20.17 -9.35
N ALA A 369 -1.84 -21.28 -9.72
CA ALA A 369 -1.83 -21.79 -11.09
C ALA A 369 -3.21 -22.25 -11.58
N GLU A 370 -4.03 -22.92 -10.75
CA GLU A 370 -5.41 -23.29 -11.10
C GLU A 370 -6.26 -22.05 -11.41
N PHE A 371 -6.15 -20.98 -10.62
CA PHE A 371 -6.89 -19.74 -10.85
C PHE A 371 -6.45 -19.02 -12.15
N LEU A 372 -5.14 -18.85 -12.35
CA LEU A 372 -4.59 -18.23 -13.57
C LEU A 372 -4.93 -19.04 -14.83
N ALA A 373 -4.98 -20.38 -14.74
CA ALA A 373 -5.42 -21.23 -15.84
C ALA A 373 -6.90 -21.04 -16.21
N ILE A 374 -7.76 -20.60 -15.27
CA ILE A 374 -9.13 -20.21 -15.60
C ILE A 374 -9.12 -18.87 -16.35
N LEU A 375 -8.39 -17.87 -15.86
CA LEU A 375 -8.27 -16.56 -16.52
C LEU A 375 -7.69 -16.67 -17.93
N ASN A 376 -6.72 -17.55 -18.14
CA ASN A 376 -6.15 -17.84 -19.47
C ASN A 376 -7.15 -18.51 -20.43
N ARG A 377 -8.18 -19.21 -19.93
CA ARG A 377 -9.28 -19.70 -20.79
C ARG A 377 -10.26 -18.58 -21.16
N ILE A 378 -10.40 -17.56 -20.31
CA ILE A 378 -11.25 -16.38 -20.55
C ILE A 378 -10.58 -15.41 -21.54
N TYR A 379 -9.27 -15.18 -21.37
CA TYR A 379 -8.45 -14.33 -22.24
C TYR A 379 -7.23 -15.11 -22.75
N PRO A 380 -7.38 -15.98 -23.77
CA PRO A 380 -6.26 -16.73 -24.33
C PRO A 380 -5.13 -15.84 -24.81
N TYR A 381 -3.90 -16.31 -24.61
CA TYR A 381 -2.68 -15.70 -25.10
C TYR A 381 -1.85 -16.76 -25.83
N ASP A 382 -1.42 -16.43 -27.05
CA ASP A 382 -0.67 -17.27 -27.97
C ASP A 382 0.80 -16.84 -28.13
N GLY A 383 1.25 -15.86 -27.34
CA GLY A 383 2.64 -15.44 -27.29
C GLY A 383 3.56 -16.42 -26.55
N THR A 384 4.84 -16.08 -26.55
CA THR A 384 5.93 -16.94 -26.07
C THR A 384 5.82 -17.27 -24.59
N ILE A 385 6.00 -18.54 -24.23
CA ILE A 385 6.11 -18.97 -22.83
C ILE A 385 7.36 -18.36 -22.20
N GLN A 386 7.15 -17.63 -21.10
CA GLN A 386 8.19 -17.15 -20.21
C GLN A 386 8.45 -18.22 -19.13
N THR A 387 9.70 -18.32 -18.68
CA THR A 387 10.12 -19.28 -17.64
C THR A 387 10.57 -18.55 -16.39
N PHE A 388 10.14 -19.04 -15.24
CA PHE A 388 10.45 -18.47 -13.92
C PHE A 388 11.20 -19.49 -13.07
N ALA A 389 11.77 -19.08 -11.94
CA ALA A 389 12.63 -19.95 -11.12
C ALA A 389 11.93 -21.23 -10.64
N ASP A 390 10.63 -21.14 -10.37
CA ASP A 390 9.73 -22.22 -9.95
C ASP A 390 8.71 -22.64 -11.02
N VAL A 391 8.77 -22.05 -12.22
CA VAL A 391 7.87 -22.35 -13.35
C VAL A 391 8.71 -22.63 -14.61
N PRO A 392 9.18 -23.88 -14.82
CA PRO A 392 9.81 -24.28 -16.07
C PRO A 392 8.81 -24.26 -17.24
N GLY A 393 9.31 -24.21 -18.48
CA GLY A 393 8.47 -24.09 -19.68
C GLY A 393 7.54 -25.29 -19.90
N GLU A 394 7.88 -26.45 -19.35
CA GLU A 394 7.08 -27.67 -19.36
C GLU A 394 6.01 -27.71 -18.24
N HIS A 395 5.99 -26.72 -17.34
CA HIS A 395 4.97 -26.64 -16.29
C HIS A 395 3.58 -26.48 -16.93
N TRP A 396 2.59 -27.24 -16.45
CA TRP A 396 1.27 -27.32 -17.08
C TRP A 396 0.54 -25.96 -17.16
N ALA A 397 0.85 -25.03 -16.26
CA ALA A 397 0.32 -23.67 -16.23
C ALA A 397 1.27 -22.60 -16.82
N ALA A 398 2.41 -22.98 -17.42
CA ALA A 398 3.42 -22.01 -17.88
C ALA A 398 2.85 -20.97 -18.86
N GLN A 399 1.98 -21.38 -19.81
CA GLN A 399 1.29 -20.44 -20.72
C GLN A 399 0.38 -19.46 -19.96
N ALA A 400 -0.37 -19.95 -18.97
CA ALA A 400 -1.32 -19.14 -18.20
C ALA A 400 -0.61 -18.13 -17.28
N ILE A 401 0.52 -18.54 -16.70
CA ILE A 401 1.39 -17.69 -15.89
C ILE A 401 2.07 -16.64 -16.78
N SER A 402 2.60 -17.03 -17.95
CA SER A 402 3.19 -16.11 -18.93
C SER A 402 2.20 -15.04 -19.39
N ASN A 403 0.95 -15.44 -19.66
CA ASN A 403 -0.14 -14.52 -20.00
C ASN A 403 -0.43 -13.54 -18.86
N ALA A 404 -0.52 -14.02 -17.62
CA ALA A 404 -0.82 -13.18 -16.46
C ALA A 404 0.31 -12.18 -16.15
N VAL A 405 1.57 -12.54 -16.39
CA VAL A 405 2.72 -11.62 -16.31
C VAL A 405 2.69 -10.60 -17.45
N GLU A 406 2.50 -11.05 -18.71
CA GLU A 406 2.44 -10.18 -19.89
C GLU A 406 1.32 -9.12 -19.80
N LYS A 407 0.19 -9.49 -19.17
CA LYS A 407 -0.94 -8.60 -18.90
C LYS A 407 -0.81 -7.79 -17.61
N GLY A 408 0.27 -7.94 -16.85
CA GLY A 408 0.51 -7.22 -15.58
C GLY A 408 -0.40 -7.63 -14.41
N TRP A 409 -1.19 -8.69 -14.57
CA TRP A 409 -2.12 -9.19 -13.54
C TRP A 409 -1.37 -9.72 -12.31
N ILE A 410 -0.19 -10.31 -12.52
CA ILE A 410 0.73 -10.75 -11.48
C ILE A 410 2.13 -10.17 -11.72
N TYR A 411 2.92 -10.05 -10.66
CA TYR A 411 4.34 -9.78 -10.75
C TYR A 411 5.09 -11.01 -11.33
N GLY A 412 6.13 -10.76 -12.13
CA GLY A 412 6.91 -11.77 -12.84
C GLY A 412 8.39 -11.84 -12.46
N GLU A 413 8.84 -11.11 -11.42
CA GLU A 413 10.20 -11.27 -10.90
C GLU A 413 10.18 -12.15 -9.64
N GLY A 414 11.19 -13.03 -9.48
CA GLY A 414 11.25 -14.00 -8.39
C GLY A 414 10.48 -15.29 -8.65
N ASN A 415 9.90 -15.86 -7.59
CA ASN A 415 9.06 -17.06 -7.63
C ASN A 415 7.59 -16.68 -7.86
N ILE A 416 6.87 -17.45 -8.68
CA ILE A 416 5.44 -17.25 -8.94
C ILE A 416 4.56 -17.92 -7.88
N TYR A 417 5.11 -18.92 -7.18
CA TYR A 417 4.47 -19.82 -6.24
C TYR A 417 3.20 -20.49 -6.82
N PRO A 418 3.31 -21.20 -7.96
CA PRO A 418 2.16 -21.72 -8.73
C PRO A 418 1.28 -22.69 -7.93
N ASP A 419 1.89 -23.50 -7.06
CA ASP A 419 1.21 -24.55 -6.30
C ASP A 419 0.72 -24.10 -4.91
N ASN A 420 1.05 -22.87 -4.48
CA ASN A 420 0.48 -22.28 -3.27
C ASN A 420 -1.03 -22.05 -3.46
N THR A 421 -1.81 -22.19 -2.39
CA THR A 421 -3.25 -21.90 -2.43
C THR A 421 -3.49 -20.41 -2.49
N ILE A 422 -4.35 -19.97 -3.41
CA ILE A 422 -4.55 -18.54 -3.69
C ILE A 422 -5.46 -17.92 -2.62
N LYS A 423 -5.02 -16.83 -2.01
CA LYS A 423 -5.75 -16.10 -0.97
C LYS A 423 -6.79 -15.17 -1.57
N ARG A 424 -7.83 -14.86 -0.79
CA ARG A 424 -8.91 -13.95 -1.19
C ARG A 424 -8.42 -12.54 -1.54
N GLN A 425 -7.44 -12.01 -0.80
CA GLN A 425 -6.82 -10.72 -1.12
C GLN A 425 -6.13 -10.71 -2.49
N GLU A 426 -5.41 -11.78 -2.86
CA GLU A 426 -4.74 -11.88 -4.16
C GLU A 426 -5.75 -11.93 -5.29
N VAL A 427 -6.87 -12.64 -5.10
CA VAL A 427 -7.95 -12.71 -6.09
C VAL A 427 -8.66 -11.37 -6.28
N ALA A 428 -8.81 -10.55 -5.23
CA ALA A 428 -9.33 -9.20 -5.37
C ALA A 428 -8.44 -8.35 -6.30
N VAL A 429 -7.13 -8.29 -5.98
CA VAL A 429 -6.11 -7.54 -6.75
C VAL A 429 -5.99 -8.03 -8.19
N ILE A 430 -5.88 -9.35 -8.40
CA ILE A 430 -5.78 -9.94 -9.74
C ILE A 430 -7.05 -9.64 -10.55
N LEU A 431 -8.24 -9.76 -9.95
CA LEU A 431 -9.49 -9.50 -10.69
C LEU A 431 -9.70 -8.01 -10.98
N ASN A 432 -9.30 -7.08 -10.11
CA ASN A 432 -9.33 -5.66 -10.44
C ASN A 432 -8.46 -5.36 -11.67
N LYS A 433 -7.25 -5.93 -11.73
CA LYS A 433 -6.37 -5.83 -12.91
C LYS A 433 -6.93 -6.53 -14.16
N VAL A 434 -7.65 -7.64 -14.01
CA VAL A 434 -8.34 -8.34 -15.12
C VAL A 434 -9.56 -7.59 -15.63
N LEU A 435 -10.20 -6.79 -14.78
CA LEU A 435 -11.40 -6.00 -15.07
C LEU A 435 -11.07 -4.52 -15.36
N ASN A 436 -9.80 -4.13 -15.26
CA ASN A 436 -9.28 -2.76 -15.37
C ASN A 436 -9.95 -1.75 -14.41
N ARG A 437 -10.27 -2.18 -13.18
CA ARG A 437 -10.86 -1.32 -12.14
C ARG A 437 -9.80 -0.70 -11.25
N LYS A 438 -10.07 0.51 -10.75
CA LYS A 438 -9.15 1.21 -9.82
C LYS A 438 -9.95 1.86 -8.70
N ALA A 439 -9.68 1.47 -7.46
CA ALA A 439 -10.33 2.05 -6.30
C ALA A 439 -10.12 3.58 -6.21
N ASP A 440 -11.21 4.35 -6.05
CA ASP A 440 -11.12 5.78 -5.72
C ASP A 440 -10.67 5.96 -4.27
N LYS A 441 -9.34 6.10 -4.08
CA LYS A 441 -8.71 6.21 -2.77
C LYS A 441 -9.22 7.40 -1.96
N ASN A 442 -9.59 8.51 -2.62
CA ASN A 442 -10.06 9.74 -1.96
C ASN A 442 -11.48 9.55 -1.42
N ILE A 443 -12.41 9.09 -2.25
CA ILE A 443 -13.79 8.81 -1.83
C ILE A 443 -13.81 7.75 -0.71
N ILE A 444 -12.99 6.70 -0.83
CA ILE A 444 -12.83 5.67 0.19
C ILE A 444 -12.37 6.25 1.53
N ALA A 445 -11.35 7.11 1.52
CA ALA A 445 -10.80 7.72 2.73
C ALA A 445 -11.78 8.70 3.40
N GLU A 446 -12.54 9.47 2.62
CA GLU A 446 -13.44 10.51 3.14
C GLU A 446 -14.80 9.98 3.64
N ASN A 447 -15.32 8.88 3.10
CA ASN A 447 -16.75 8.53 3.26
C ASN A 447 -17.05 7.25 4.07
N THR A 448 -16.03 6.49 4.49
CA THR A 448 -16.18 5.15 5.11
C THR A 448 -17.12 4.25 4.28
N VAL A 449 -16.77 4.00 3.02
CA VAL A 449 -17.68 3.33 2.06
C VAL A 449 -18.14 1.94 2.52
N ARG A 450 -17.25 1.20 3.19
CA ARG A 450 -17.46 -0.12 3.79
C ARG A 450 -16.44 -0.32 4.92
N GLU A 451 -16.77 -1.14 5.91
CA GLU A 451 -15.92 -1.38 7.08
C GLU A 451 -15.84 -2.89 7.36
N PHE A 452 -14.62 -3.42 7.50
CA PHE A 452 -14.34 -4.80 7.91
C PHE A 452 -13.47 -4.82 9.16
N PHE A 453 -13.73 -5.76 10.07
CA PHE A 453 -12.96 -5.91 11.32
C PHE A 453 -11.55 -6.48 11.12
N ASP A 454 -11.31 -7.16 10.01
CA ASP A 454 -10.07 -7.87 9.67
C ASP A 454 -9.32 -7.26 8.47
N VAL A 455 -9.75 -6.10 7.98
CA VAL A 455 -9.05 -5.34 6.93
C VAL A 455 -8.78 -3.92 7.45
N SER A 456 -7.52 -3.66 7.82
CA SER A 456 -7.05 -2.32 8.19
C SER A 456 -6.93 -1.43 6.95
N PRO A 457 -7.14 -0.11 7.04
CA PRO A 457 -6.72 0.86 6.01
C PRO A 457 -5.23 0.82 5.66
N THR A 458 -4.40 0.25 6.55
CA THR A 458 -2.96 -0.01 6.32
C THR A 458 -2.68 -1.37 5.67
N HIS A 459 -3.71 -2.18 5.39
CA HIS A 459 -3.54 -3.46 4.71
C HIS A 459 -3.20 -3.21 3.24
N TRP A 460 -2.19 -3.89 2.69
CA TRP A 460 -1.69 -3.64 1.34
C TRP A 460 -2.79 -3.72 0.27
N ALA A 461 -3.65 -4.74 0.33
CA ALA A 461 -4.80 -4.92 -0.55
C ALA A 461 -6.08 -4.16 -0.11
N TYR A 462 -6.03 -3.21 0.82
CA TYR A 462 -7.22 -2.55 1.38
C TYR A 462 -8.11 -1.95 0.29
N TYR A 463 -7.51 -1.18 -0.63
CA TYR A 463 -8.22 -0.53 -1.72
C TYR A 463 -8.82 -1.54 -2.70
N ASP A 464 -8.07 -2.58 -3.10
CA ASP A 464 -8.55 -3.65 -3.97
C ASP A 464 -9.70 -4.47 -3.36
N ILE A 465 -9.64 -4.71 -2.05
CA ILE A 465 -10.70 -5.38 -1.30
C ILE A 465 -11.97 -4.53 -1.30
N LEU A 466 -11.87 -3.21 -1.13
CA LEU A 466 -13.02 -2.31 -1.17
C LEU A 466 -13.60 -2.16 -2.59
N GLU A 467 -12.75 -2.07 -3.61
CA GLU A 467 -13.15 -2.12 -5.02
C GLU A 467 -13.92 -3.40 -5.35
N ALA A 468 -13.39 -4.56 -4.97
CA ALA A 468 -14.04 -5.85 -5.20
C ALA A 468 -15.37 -6.01 -4.41
N SER A 469 -15.54 -5.26 -3.32
CA SER A 469 -16.63 -5.44 -2.35
C SER A 469 -17.62 -4.27 -2.23
N VAL A 470 -17.52 -3.21 -3.02
CA VAL A 470 -18.50 -2.11 -3.01
C VAL A 470 -19.05 -1.93 -4.42
N ALA A 471 -20.38 -2.01 -4.56
CA ALA A 471 -21.01 -1.67 -5.84
C ALA A 471 -21.12 -0.15 -5.99
N HIS A 472 -20.66 0.38 -7.12
CA HIS A 472 -20.56 1.81 -7.37
C HIS A 472 -20.74 2.17 -8.85
N GLU A 473 -20.97 3.45 -9.11
CA GLU A 473 -20.99 4.07 -10.44
C GLU A 473 -19.83 5.06 -10.51
N TYR A 474 -19.13 5.13 -11.64
CA TYR A 474 -17.86 5.85 -11.75
C TYR A 474 -17.77 6.72 -13.01
N GLN A 475 -16.74 7.55 -13.06
CA GLN A 475 -16.24 8.21 -14.27
C GLN A 475 -14.71 8.05 -14.33
N TYR A 476 -14.14 7.77 -15.50
CA TYR A 476 -12.68 7.77 -15.64
C TYR A 476 -12.15 9.20 -15.83
N THR A 477 -11.01 9.46 -15.19
CA THR A 477 -10.08 10.53 -15.54
C THR A 477 -8.84 9.92 -16.21
N GLU A 478 -7.93 10.75 -16.72
CA GLU A 478 -6.69 10.29 -17.37
C GLU A 478 -5.78 9.43 -16.47
N GLN A 479 -5.95 9.50 -15.14
CA GLN A 479 -5.05 8.85 -14.17
C GLN A 479 -5.77 7.83 -13.27
N TYR A 480 -7.01 8.11 -12.88
CA TYR A 480 -7.78 7.27 -11.95
C TYR A 480 -9.28 7.29 -12.22
N GLU A 481 -9.95 6.27 -11.71
CA GLU A 481 -11.40 6.18 -11.64
C GLU A 481 -11.92 7.06 -10.49
N VAL A 482 -13.03 7.76 -10.71
CA VAL A 482 -13.70 8.61 -9.72
C VAL A 482 -15.08 8.05 -9.42
N TRP A 483 -15.34 7.71 -8.16
CA TRP A 483 -16.61 7.14 -7.74
C TRP A 483 -17.68 8.23 -7.60
N THR A 484 -18.67 8.22 -8.50
CA THR A 484 -19.77 9.20 -8.52
C THR A 484 -20.93 8.84 -7.59
N SER A 485 -21.12 7.54 -7.31
CA SER A 485 -22.02 7.06 -6.26
C SER A 485 -21.66 5.63 -5.84
N PHE A 486 -21.95 5.25 -4.60
CA PHE A 486 -21.63 3.92 -4.07
C PHE A 486 -22.71 3.46 -3.07
N GLN A 487 -22.89 2.15 -2.94
CA GLN A 487 -23.74 1.56 -1.91
C GLN A 487 -22.95 1.36 -0.61
N LYS A 488 -23.20 2.21 0.40
CA LYS A 488 -22.51 2.12 1.69
C LYS A 488 -22.90 0.84 2.44
N GLU A 489 -21.93 -0.01 2.77
CA GLU A 489 -22.14 -1.24 3.54
C GLU A 489 -21.37 -1.18 4.88
N THR A 490 -21.98 -0.55 5.90
CA THR A 490 -21.39 -0.43 7.24
C THR A 490 -21.74 -1.61 8.15
N LEU A 491 -20.94 -1.78 9.20
CA LEU A 491 -21.25 -2.65 10.32
C LEU A 491 -22.59 -2.22 10.96
N ASN A 492 -23.60 -3.10 10.93
CA ASN A 492 -24.91 -2.84 11.54
C ASN A 492 -24.86 -3.08 13.07
N ILE A 493 -24.07 -2.25 13.76
CA ILE A 493 -23.72 -2.35 15.18
C ILE A 493 -23.95 -0.98 15.82
N ALA A 494 -24.49 -0.95 17.03
CA ALA A 494 -24.69 0.29 17.77
C ALA A 494 -23.34 0.94 18.15
N SER A 495 -23.27 2.27 18.11
CA SER A 495 -22.07 3.01 18.49
C SER A 495 -21.68 2.76 19.95
N GLY A 496 -20.38 2.62 20.22
CA GLY A 496 -19.82 2.32 21.53
C GLY A 496 -18.84 1.15 21.50
N LEU A 497 -18.45 0.67 22.68
CA LEU A 497 -17.56 -0.49 22.83
C LEU A 497 -18.20 -1.79 22.33
N TYR A 498 -17.48 -2.52 21.49
CA TYR A 498 -17.92 -3.78 20.90
C TYR A 498 -16.78 -4.81 20.96
N ASN A 499 -16.97 -5.93 21.67
CA ASN A 499 -16.00 -7.02 21.71
C ASN A 499 -16.41 -8.13 20.72
N LYS A 500 -15.54 -8.40 19.75
CA LYS A 500 -15.67 -9.48 18.75
C LYS A 500 -14.59 -10.53 19.00
N ASN A 501 -15.00 -11.73 19.40
CA ASN A 501 -14.14 -12.90 19.57
C ASN A 501 -12.89 -12.69 20.45
N GLY A 502 -12.97 -11.82 21.46
CA GLY A 502 -11.84 -11.50 22.35
C GLY A 502 -11.20 -10.14 22.08
N THR A 503 -11.32 -9.63 20.85
CA THR A 503 -10.80 -8.31 20.46
C THR A 503 -11.84 -7.22 20.70
N LEU A 504 -11.45 -6.14 21.38
CA LEU A 504 -12.31 -4.98 21.63
C LEU A 504 -12.13 -3.91 20.55
N TYR A 505 -13.23 -3.31 20.13
CA TYR A 505 -13.33 -2.20 19.18
C TYR A 505 -14.22 -1.11 19.77
N TYR A 506 -14.17 0.09 19.19
CA TYR A 506 -15.19 1.12 19.41
C TYR A 506 -15.82 1.49 18.06
N VAL A 507 -17.14 1.38 17.96
CA VAL A 507 -17.92 1.75 16.77
C VAL A 507 -18.40 3.18 16.91
N GLU A 508 -18.17 4.01 15.91
CA GLU A 508 -18.55 5.42 15.90
C GLU A 508 -19.98 5.65 15.40
N GLN A 509 -20.52 6.86 15.59
CA GLN A 509 -21.92 7.19 15.24
C GLN A 509 -22.21 7.10 13.73
N ASN A 510 -21.18 7.20 12.88
CA ASN A 510 -21.23 7.04 11.42
C ASN A 510 -21.10 5.56 10.96
N GLY A 511 -20.91 4.63 11.90
CA GLY A 511 -20.67 3.20 11.67
C GLY A 511 -19.21 2.79 11.41
N SER A 512 -18.24 3.72 11.48
CA SER A 512 -16.82 3.40 11.31
C SER A 512 -16.20 2.85 12.60
N LEU A 513 -15.03 2.22 12.50
CA LEU A 513 -14.23 1.86 13.67
C LEU A 513 -13.36 3.05 14.12
N ALA A 514 -13.24 3.27 15.43
CA ALA A 514 -12.29 4.21 15.99
C ALA A 514 -10.86 3.73 15.74
N ARG A 515 -10.03 4.55 15.08
CA ARG A 515 -8.64 4.22 14.71
C ARG A 515 -7.70 5.33 15.16
N ASN A 516 -6.48 4.96 15.56
CA ASN A 516 -5.41 5.88 16.00
C ASN A 516 -5.83 6.91 17.05
N LYS A 517 -6.72 6.54 17.99
CA LYS A 517 -7.27 7.49 18.98
C LYS A 517 -7.69 6.82 20.28
N THR A 518 -7.80 7.63 21.33
CA THR A 518 -8.38 7.21 22.62
C THR A 518 -9.82 7.68 22.72
N VAL A 519 -10.73 6.77 23.08
CA VAL A 519 -12.15 7.06 23.38
C VAL A 519 -12.46 6.48 24.76
N ASP A 520 -13.01 7.29 25.66
CA ASP A 520 -13.39 6.89 27.04
C ASP A 520 -12.31 6.11 27.81
N GLY A 521 -11.03 6.47 27.62
CA GLY A 521 -9.89 5.80 28.26
C GLY A 521 -9.46 4.49 27.61
N PHE A 522 -9.99 4.13 26.44
CA PHE A 522 -9.57 2.99 25.61
C PHE A 522 -8.85 3.51 24.36
N THR A 523 -7.60 3.08 24.15
CA THR A 523 -6.81 3.45 22.97
C THR A 523 -6.98 2.41 21.87
N PHE A 524 -7.23 2.86 20.64
CA PHE A 524 -7.42 2.01 19.46
C PHE A 524 -6.31 2.27 18.43
N GLY A 525 -5.72 1.19 17.91
CA GLY A 525 -4.64 1.25 16.92
C GLY A 525 -5.12 1.63 15.51
N ALA A 526 -4.21 1.59 14.53
CA ALA A 526 -4.54 1.87 13.13
C ALA A 526 -5.54 0.84 12.55
N ASP A 527 -5.43 -0.41 13.00
CA ASP A 527 -6.34 -1.51 12.66
C ASP A 527 -7.69 -1.45 13.40
N GLY A 528 -7.89 -0.49 14.30
CA GLY A 528 -9.12 -0.23 15.04
C GLY A 528 -9.32 -1.13 16.27
N LYS A 529 -8.35 -2.02 16.56
CA LYS A 529 -8.38 -2.86 17.77
C LYS A 529 -7.94 -2.05 18.98
N TYR A 530 -8.53 -2.34 20.14
CA TYR A 530 -8.02 -1.84 21.42
C TYR A 530 -6.58 -2.33 21.62
N THR A 531 -5.72 -1.42 22.07
CA THR A 531 -4.31 -1.72 22.34
C THR A 531 -3.87 -1.17 23.69
N THR A 532 -3.00 -1.93 24.35
CA THR A 532 -2.23 -1.52 25.52
C THR A 532 -0.96 -0.76 25.13
N ASN A 533 -0.77 -0.45 23.83
CA ASN A 533 0.50 -0.10 23.20
C ASN A 533 1.56 -1.21 23.39
N SER A 534 1.16 -2.47 23.26
CA SER A 534 2.04 -3.64 23.30
C SER A 534 1.36 -4.84 22.64
N GLU A 535 1.65 -5.08 21.36
CA GLU A 535 1.07 -6.17 20.57
C GLU A 535 1.21 -7.54 21.24
N ILE A 536 2.36 -7.81 21.87
CA ILE A 536 2.62 -9.05 22.62
C ILE A 536 1.63 -9.22 23.79
N LEU A 537 1.29 -8.13 24.49
CA LEU A 537 0.31 -8.17 25.57
C LEU A 537 -1.10 -8.27 25.00
N ASP A 538 -1.43 -7.49 23.97
CA ASP A 538 -2.74 -7.44 23.32
C ASP A 538 -3.16 -8.82 22.78
N ASN A 539 -2.23 -9.53 22.13
CA ASN A 539 -2.43 -10.89 21.64
C ASN A 539 -2.69 -11.88 22.79
N LYS A 540 -1.84 -11.90 23.83
CA LYS A 540 -2.01 -12.76 25.02
C LYS A 540 -3.34 -12.50 25.73
N LEU A 541 -3.78 -11.23 25.83
CA LEU A 541 -5.08 -10.87 26.40
C LEU A 541 -6.23 -11.39 25.54
N SER A 542 -6.18 -11.16 24.22
CA SER A 542 -7.22 -11.61 23.29
C SER A 542 -7.38 -13.14 23.31
N GLU A 543 -6.28 -13.89 23.31
CA GLU A 543 -6.27 -15.36 23.47
C GLU A 543 -6.98 -15.81 24.76
N ILE A 544 -6.71 -15.16 25.90
CA ILE A 544 -7.35 -15.48 27.18
C ILE A 544 -8.86 -15.21 27.12
N ILE A 545 -9.28 -14.05 26.59
CA ILE A 545 -10.71 -13.72 26.47
C ILE A 545 -11.41 -14.68 25.50
N GLN A 546 -10.81 -14.99 24.36
CA GLN A 546 -11.38 -15.89 23.36
C GLN A 546 -11.53 -17.34 23.88
N SER A 547 -10.55 -17.82 24.66
CA SER A 547 -10.56 -19.18 25.21
C SER A 547 -11.47 -19.37 26.43
N HIS A 548 -11.74 -18.30 27.19
CA HIS A 548 -12.51 -18.40 28.44
C HIS A 548 -13.92 -17.77 28.37
N THR A 549 -14.19 -16.88 27.42
CA THR A 549 -15.49 -16.20 27.28
C THR A 549 -16.22 -16.60 25.99
N ASN A 550 -17.52 -16.28 25.91
CA ASN A 550 -18.28 -16.41 24.67
C ASN A 550 -19.44 -15.40 24.63
N SER A 551 -20.14 -15.33 23.48
CA SER A 551 -21.24 -14.41 23.23
C SER A 551 -22.48 -14.62 24.09
N ASN A 552 -22.66 -15.80 24.70
CA ASN A 552 -23.79 -16.07 25.61
C ASN A 552 -23.54 -15.59 27.04
N MET A 553 -22.33 -15.14 27.38
CA MET A 553 -22.00 -14.59 28.70
C MET A 553 -22.41 -13.12 28.82
N THR A 554 -23.08 -12.77 29.92
CA THR A 554 -23.24 -11.36 30.33
C THR A 554 -21.89 -10.74 30.66
N GLN A 555 -21.80 -9.41 30.63
CA GLN A 555 -20.56 -8.69 30.98
C GLN A 555 -20.06 -9.03 32.39
N GLU A 556 -20.95 -9.19 33.37
CA GLU A 556 -20.58 -9.60 34.73
C GLU A 556 -20.08 -11.05 34.80
N GLN A 557 -20.63 -11.96 33.98
CA GLN A 557 -20.12 -13.32 33.86
C GLN A 557 -18.71 -13.34 33.25
N LYS A 558 -18.46 -12.56 32.19
CA LYS A 558 -17.12 -12.43 31.61
C LYS A 558 -16.13 -11.86 32.63
N LEU A 559 -16.52 -10.80 33.35
CA LEU A 559 -15.70 -10.18 34.39
C LEU A 559 -15.33 -11.18 35.50
N LYS A 560 -16.31 -11.98 35.94
CA LYS A 560 -16.05 -13.06 36.88
C LYS A 560 -15.09 -14.09 36.31
N VAL A 561 -15.31 -14.58 35.10
CA VAL A 561 -14.44 -15.60 34.48
C VAL A 561 -12.99 -15.12 34.37
N VAL A 562 -12.73 -13.86 33.99
CA VAL A 562 -11.35 -13.34 33.93
C VAL A 562 -10.74 -13.11 35.32
N HIS A 563 -11.53 -12.79 36.34
CA HIS A 563 -11.07 -12.77 37.74
C HIS A 563 -10.65 -14.16 38.21
N GLU A 564 -11.49 -15.16 37.94
CA GLU A 564 -11.23 -16.56 38.30
C GLU A 564 -10.03 -17.14 37.53
N TYR A 565 -9.84 -16.75 36.27
CA TYR A 565 -8.65 -17.08 35.49
C TYR A 565 -7.36 -16.57 36.16
N VAL A 566 -7.30 -15.30 36.55
CA VAL A 566 -6.13 -14.70 37.21
C VAL A 566 -5.90 -15.32 38.59
N ARG A 567 -6.98 -15.58 39.34
CA ARG A 567 -6.94 -16.23 40.66
C ARG A 567 -6.34 -17.65 40.61
N ASP A 568 -6.75 -18.47 39.64
CA ASP A 568 -6.49 -19.91 39.68
C ASP A 568 -5.25 -20.36 38.90
N ASN A 569 -4.80 -19.60 37.88
CA ASN A 569 -3.71 -20.01 36.98
C ASN A 569 -2.30 -19.56 37.41
N TYR A 570 -2.18 -18.79 38.50
CA TYR A 570 -0.92 -18.14 38.87
C TYR A 570 -0.53 -18.34 40.34
N ASN A 571 0.75 -18.12 40.66
CA ASN A 571 1.29 -18.25 42.01
C ASN A 571 1.97 -16.97 42.50
N TYR A 572 1.92 -16.74 43.81
CA TYR A 572 2.59 -15.60 44.41
C TYR A 572 4.13 -15.72 44.29
N LEU A 573 4.77 -14.64 43.89
CA LEU A 573 6.22 -14.45 43.90
C LEU A 573 6.50 -13.06 44.46
N LYS A 574 7.33 -12.96 45.51
CA LYS A 574 7.74 -11.67 46.05
C LYS A 574 8.63 -10.95 45.02
N ARG A 575 8.22 -9.75 44.62
CA ARG A 575 8.95 -8.82 43.75
C ARG A 575 9.05 -7.44 44.44
N PRO A 576 9.83 -6.48 43.93
CA PRO A 576 9.79 -5.09 44.41
C PRO A 576 8.36 -4.55 44.47
N PHE A 577 8.12 -3.60 45.37
CA PHE A 577 6.83 -2.92 45.44
C PHE A 577 6.80 -1.75 44.44
N VAL A 578 5.64 -1.55 43.82
CA VAL A 578 5.35 -0.34 43.05
C VAL A 578 5.26 0.84 44.03
N GLN A 579 5.90 1.96 43.70
CA GLN A 579 5.99 3.11 44.60
C GLN A 579 4.70 3.95 44.56
N LYS A 580 4.41 4.67 45.64
CA LYS A 580 3.30 5.65 45.66
C LYS A 580 3.47 6.68 44.54
N GLY A 581 2.44 6.82 43.69
CA GLY A 581 2.45 7.76 42.57
C GLY A 581 3.22 7.29 41.33
N GLN A 582 3.75 6.06 41.31
CA GLN A 582 4.35 5.48 40.11
C GLN A 582 3.28 5.18 39.05
N THR A 583 3.53 5.58 37.81
CA THR A 583 2.69 5.29 36.63
C THR A 583 3.31 4.21 35.76
N ASP A 584 2.55 3.73 34.75
CA ASP A 584 3.03 2.88 33.64
C ASP A 584 3.69 1.55 34.04
N TRP A 585 3.43 1.11 35.27
CA TRP A 585 3.98 -0.13 35.84
C TRP A 585 3.18 -1.35 35.41
N GLU A 586 1.90 -1.18 35.08
CA GLU A 586 0.93 -2.25 34.83
C GLU A 586 1.39 -3.17 33.69
N LYS A 587 1.82 -2.59 32.57
CA LYS A 587 2.21 -3.32 31.35
C LYS A 587 3.26 -4.40 31.61
N GLN A 588 4.38 -3.99 32.21
CA GLN A 588 5.48 -4.91 32.49
C GLN A 588 5.08 -5.96 33.54
N TYR A 589 4.36 -5.53 34.59
CA TYR A 589 3.92 -6.43 35.65
C TYR A 589 2.91 -7.49 35.19
N ALA A 590 2.08 -7.19 34.18
CA ALA A 590 1.18 -8.12 33.52
C ALA A 590 1.93 -9.10 32.58
N LEU A 591 2.82 -8.59 31.72
CA LEU A 591 3.67 -9.41 30.83
C LEU A 591 4.54 -10.40 31.61
N ASP A 592 5.26 -9.92 32.62
CA ASP A 592 6.10 -10.76 33.47
C ASP A 592 5.28 -11.88 34.14
N MET A 593 4.05 -11.59 34.58
CA MET A 593 3.17 -12.57 35.20
C MET A 593 2.69 -13.62 34.21
N LEU A 594 2.30 -13.19 33.00
CA LEU A 594 1.90 -14.06 31.89
C LEU A 594 3.01 -15.03 31.49
N ASP A 595 4.27 -14.59 31.50
CA ASP A 595 5.41 -15.40 31.07
C ASP A 595 5.99 -16.26 32.21
N MET A 596 6.18 -15.70 33.41
CA MET A 596 6.72 -16.42 34.57
C MET A 596 5.69 -17.36 35.25
N LYS A 597 4.39 -17.23 34.92
CA LYS A 597 3.23 -17.82 35.63
C LYS A 597 3.19 -17.50 37.12
N LYS A 598 3.84 -16.40 37.54
CA LYS A 598 3.99 -15.97 38.92
C LYS A 598 4.11 -14.44 39.03
N GLY A 599 3.65 -13.86 40.13
CA GLY A 599 3.71 -12.41 40.37
C GLY A 599 3.40 -12.02 41.81
N ASN A 600 3.60 -10.74 42.17
CA ASN A 600 3.10 -10.17 43.42
C ASN A 600 1.70 -9.56 43.24
N CYS A 601 1.11 -8.97 44.29
CA CYS A 601 -0.20 -8.32 44.23
C CYS A 601 -0.34 -7.30 43.09
N TYR A 602 0.69 -6.50 42.81
CA TYR A 602 0.73 -5.60 41.65
C TYR A 602 0.62 -6.35 40.32
N SER A 603 1.37 -7.44 40.11
CA SER A 603 1.22 -8.28 38.91
C SER A 603 -0.20 -8.83 38.74
N PHE A 604 -0.82 -9.34 39.81
CA PHE A 604 -2.20 -9.85 39.77
C PHE A 604 -3.21 -8.75 39.43
N ALA A 605 -3.06 -7.56 40.04
CA ALA A 605 -3.88 -6.40 39.76
C ALA A 605 -3.72 -5.93 38.30
N ALA A 606 -2.48 -5.83 37.80
CA ALA A 606 -2.19 -5.40 36.43
C ALA A 606 -2.78 -6.34 35.36
N LEU A 607 -2.61 -7.66 35.53
CA LEU A 607 -3.17 -8.63 34.58
C LEU A 607 -4.71 -8.60 34.59
N TYR A 608 -5.33 -8.53 35.77
CA TYR A 608 -6.79 -8.44 35.86
C TYR A 608 -7.33 -7.10 35.33
N TYR A 609 -6.61 -5.98 35.56
CA TYR A 609 -6.91 -4.66 35.00
C TYR A 609 -7.01 -4.72 33.47
N TYR A 610 -5.98 -5.25 32.80
CA TYR A 610 -6.00 -5.34 31.34
C TYR A 610 -7.06 -6.32 30.81
N LEU A 611 -7.28 -7.46 31.46
CA LEU A 611 -8.34 -8.39 31.06
C LEU A 611 -9.74 -7.77 31.23
N ALA A 612 -9.96 -6.99 32.29
CA ALA A 612 -11.20 -6.26 32.51
C ALA A 612 -11.40 -5.15 31.45
N LYS A 613 -10.34 -4.43 31.06
CA LYS A 613 -10.39 -3.49 29.93
C LYS A 613 -10.66 -4.18 28.61
N GLN A 614 -10.03 -5.33 28.32
CA GLN A 614 -10.25 -6.11 27.08
C GLN A 614 -11.71 -6.52 26.89
N ILE A 615 -12.45 -6.82 27.96
CA ILE A 615 -13.89 -7.12 27.89
C ILE A 615 -14.79 -5.87 27.96
N GLY A 616 -14.24 -4.66 28.04
CA GLY A 616 -14.96 -3.38 27.95
C GLY A 616 -15.37 -2.74 29.28
N TYR A 617 -14.70 -3.05 30.40
CA TYR A 617 -14.87 -2.30 31.65
C TYR A 617 -13.83 -1.18 31.78
N ASP A 618 -14.24 -0.03 32.29
CA ASP A 618 -13.34 1.05 32.69
C ASP A 618 -12.67 0.71 34.03
N ALA A 619 -11.75 -0.25 33.96
CA ALA A 619 -10.98 -0.76 35.09
C ALA A 619 -9.74 0.10 35.35
N HIS A 620 -9.38 0.22 36.62
CA HIS A 620 -8.24 0.98 37.10
C HIS A 620 -7.39 0.11 38.02
N ALA A 621 -6.11 -0.08 37.71
CA ALA A 621 -5.16 -0.66 38.65
C ALA A 621 -4.86 0.34 39.77
N VAL A 622 -4.78 -0.12 41.01
CA VAL A 622 -4.62 0.73 42.19
C VAL A 622 -3.43 0.30 43.02
N ILE A 623 -2.63 1.29 43.44
CA ILE A 623 -1.57 1.17 44.44
C ILE A 623 -2.12 1.66 45.77
N GLY A 624 -1.85 0.96 46.85
CA GLY A 624 -2.20 1.42 48.18
C GLY A 624 -1.77 0.45 49.27
N THR A 625 -2.60 0.34 50.30
CA THR A 625 -2.35 -0.54 51.46
C THR A 625 -3.57 -1.34 51.87
N ILE A 626 -3.32 -2.48 52.51
CA ILE A 626 -4.34 -3.41 53.01
C ILE A 626 -4.16 -3.72 54.50
N GLY A 627 -5.28 -3.84 55.21
CA GLY A 627 -5.36 -4.25 56.61
C GLY A 627 -4.93 -3.17 57.61
N HIS A 628 -5.07 -3.48 58.90
CA HIS A 628 -4.73 -2.55 60.00
C HIS A 628 -3.23 -2.24 60.13
N GLU A 629 -2.37 -3.07 59.53
CA GLU A 629 -0.92 -2.85 59.49
C GLU A 629 -0.47 -2.02 58.27
N HIS A 630 -1.41 -1.60 57.40
CA HIS A 630 -1.13 -0.83 56.19
C HIS A 630 -0.05 -1.48 55.29
N SER A 631 -0.15 -2.79 55.05
CA SER A 631 0.79 -3.50 54.18
C SER A 631 0.64 -3.03 52.72
N PRO A 632 1.75 -2.69 52.01
CA PRO A 632 1.69 -2.29 50.60
C PRO A 632 1.02 -3.36 49.73
N HIS A 633 0.04 -2.93 48.94
CA HIS A 633 -0.83 -3.83 48.18
C HIS A 633 -1.32 -3.21 46.87
N GLY A 634 -1.78 -4.06 45.95
CA GLY A 634 -2.38 -3.66 44.69
C GLY A 634 -3.67 -4.43 44.39
N TRP A 635 -4.68 -3.73 43.87
CA TRP A 635 -5.99 -4.27 43.49
C TRP A 635 -6.53 -3.54 42.26
N VAL A 636 -7.73 -3.90 41.81
CA VAL A 636 -8.42 -3.20 40.71
C VAL A 636 -9.72 -2.58 41.19
N GLU A 637 -9.96 -1.34 40.79
CA GLU A 637 -11.24 -0.64 40.91
C GLU A 637 -11.99 -0.67 39.58
N ILE A 638 -13.31 -0.89 39.63
CA ILE A 638 -14.21 -0.70 38.49
C ILE A 638 -15.47 0.02 38.99
N ALA A 639 -15.81 1.14 38.35
CA ALA A 639 -17.06 1.84 38.61
C ALA A 639 -18.20 1.19 37.81
N MET A 640 -19.26 0.77 38.51
CA MET A 640 -20.48 0.20 37.91
C MET A 640 -21.69 0.76 38.65
N ASP A 641 -22.72 1.17 37.92
CA ASP A 641 -23.99 1.66 38.49
C ASP A 641 -23.81 2.78 39.54
N GLY A 642 -22.82 3.67 39.32
CA GLY A 642 -22.46 4.76 40.25
C GLY A 642 -21.70 4.31 41.51
N THR A 643 -21.31 3.04 41.61
CA THR A 643 -20.64 2.43 42.77
C THR A 643 -19.25 1.91 42.36
N THR A 644 -18.22 2.23 43.14
CA THR A 644 -16.87 1.67 42.94
C THR A 644 -16.76 0.30 43.61
N TYR A 645 -16.38 -0.71 42.83
CA TYR A 645 -16.12 -2.07 43.31
C TYR A 645 -14.62 -2.41 43.21
N ILE A 646 -14.13 -3.05 44.27
CA ILE A 646 -12.80 -3.65 44.43
C ILE A 646 -12.83 -5.08 43.91
N PHE A 647 -11.75 -5.45 43.21
CA PHE A 647 -11.44 -6.79 42.76
C PHE A 647 -10.00 -7.12 43.12
N ASP A 648 -9.82 -8.22 43.85
CA ASP A 648 -8.53 -8.65 44.37
C ASP A 648 -8.35 -10.16 44.16
N ALA A 649 -7.89 -10.52 42.96
CA ALA A 649 -7.64 -11.92 42.60
C ALA A 649 -6.48 -12.54 43.41
N GLU A 650 -5.54 -11.73 43.90
CA GLU A 650 -4.40 -12.21 44.68
C GLU A 650 -4.82 -12.59 46.10
N MET A 651 -5.54 -11.71 46.82
CA MET A 651 -6.08 -12.06 48.13
C MET A 651 -7.01 -13.27 48.06
N GLU A 652 -7.84 -13.40 47.02
CA GLU A 652 -8.72 -14.57 46.91
C GLU A 652 -7.93 -15.87 46.73
N MET A 653 -6.91 -15.84 45.87
CA MET A 653 -5.97 -16.93 45.63
C MET A 653 -5.19 -17.30 46.91
N ALA A 654 -4.70 -16.31 47.66
CA ALA A 654 -3.96 -16.50 48.90
C ALA A 654 -4.81 -17.11 50.03
N TYR A 655 -6.06 -16.65 50.19
CA TYR A 655 -6.97 -17.18 51.23
C TYR A 655 -7.50 -18.57 50.87
N ARG A 656 -7.85 -18.84 49.60
CA ARG A 656 -8.22 -20.18 49.13
C ARG A 656 -7.09 -21.20 49.36
N LYS A 657 -5.82 -20.82 49.12
CA LYS A 657 -4.65 -21.66 49.42
C LYS A 657 -4.46 -21.96 50.92
N ARG A 658 -5.08 -21.19 51.82
CA ARG A 658 -5.13 -21.43 53.27
C ARG A 658 -6.39 -22.23 53.71
N GLY A 659 -7.19 -22.70 52.76
CA GLY A 659 -8.48 -23.38 53.03
C GLY A 659 -9.61 -22.42 53.43
N ILE A 660 -9.43 -21.11 53.25
CA ILE A 660 -10.40 -20.09 53.63
C ILE A 660 -11.13 -19.60 52.38
N TYR A 661 -12.40 -19.99 52.24
CA TYR A 661 -13.23 -19.66 51.08
C TYR A 661 -14.09 -18.42 51.36
N HIS A 662 -13.46 -17.25 51.31
CA HIS A 662 -14.20 -15.99 51.20
C HIS A 662 -14.44 -15.67 49.72
N ASP A 663 -15.70 -15.46 49.34
CA ASP A 663 -16.03 -14.82 48.08
C ASP A 663 -15.74 -13.32 48.23
N ILE A 664 -14.60 -12.89 47.68
CA ILE A 664 -14.17 -11.49 47.67
C ILE A 664 -14.27 -10.84 46.28
N PHE A 665 -14.94 -11.51 45.33
CA PHE A 665 -15.27 -10.92 44.04
C PHE A 665 -16.27 -9.77 44.23
N LYS A 666 -16.06 -8.66 43.49
CA LYS A 666 -16.94 -7.49 43.40
C LYS A 666 -17.41 -6.97 44.78
N LYS A 667 -16.53 -6.37 45.58
CA LYS A 667 -16.88 -5.78 46.89
C LYS A 667 -16.77 -4.26 46.90
N THR A 668 -17.63 -3.57 47.62
CA THR A 668 -17.39 -2.15 47.97
C THR A 668 -16.36 -2.07 49.10
N TYR A 669 -15.72 -0.91 49.29
CA TYR A 669 -14.78 -0.68 50.40
C TYR A 669 -15.36 -1.09 51.77
N ASP A 670 -16.61 -0.71 52.06
CA ASP A 670 -17.28 -1.02 53.34
C ASP A 670 -17.61 -2.51 53.54
N ASN A 671 -17.72 -3.28 52.45
CA ASN A 671 -18.09 -4.71 52.47
C ASN A 671 -16.91 -5.64 52.16
N ALA A 672 -15.70 -5.09 51.98
CA ALA A 672 -14.50 -5.88 51.79
C ALA A 672 -14.04 -6.47 53.14
N PRO A 673 -13.48 -7.70 53.17
CA PRO A 673 -13.03 -8.32 54.42
C PRO A 673 -11.76 -7.69 55.02
N PHE A 674 -11.15 -6.73 54.32
CA PHE A 674 -9.95 -6.01 54.74
C PHE A 674 -10.16 -4.51 54.55
N LEU A 675 -9.49 -3.70 55.35
CA LEU A 675 -9.42 -2.25 55.14
C LEU A 675 -8.48 -1.96 53.95
N TYR A 676 -9.01 -1.44 52.85
CA TYR A 676 -8.23 -0.98 51.69
C TYR A 676 -8.08 0.55 51.75
N ILE A 677 -6.86 1.05 51.58
CA ILE A 677 -6.56 2.49 51.57
C ILE A 677 -5.70 2.80 50.33
N LYS A 678 -6.31 3.49 49.36
CA LYS A 678 -5.68 3.99 48.14
C LYS A 678 -4.61 5.05 48.45
N TRP A 679 -3.56 5.11 47.63
CA TRP A 679 -2.45 6.06 47.77
C TRP A 679 -2.47 7.17 46.72
#